data_AF-A0A532EBS6-F1
#
_entry.id   AF-A0A532EBS6-F1
#
_cell.length_a   1.000
_cell.length_b   1.000
_cell.length_c   1.000
_cell.angle_alpha   90.00
_cell.angle_beta   90.00
_cell.angle_gamma   90.00
#
_symmetry.space_group_name_H-M   'P 1'
#
loop_
_entity.id
_entity.type
_entity.pdbx_description
1 polymer ?
#
loop_
_entity_poly.entity_id
_entity_poly.type
_entity_poly.pdbx_seq_one_letter_code
_entity_poly.pdbx_strand_id
1 'polypeptide(L)'
;MRCHRFTKIVLLCLFCLLSPLGFTADAKPSTASSDRLIRQQDDLSALWSFYRQTYIRDGRVISLDEQGVTTSEGQGYAMLRAVWANDRRTFEEVWRWTQAYLQVRPDKLFAWKWKGKVLSLDAATDADTDIALALVLASRRFDIPRYEQDALAILYSIWDLEVLHLSTGSYVTAGNWAVHEAYPTIHVAYLAPYAYEVFASVDHRHQWRKLIESSYAVLHWLYDVQQVSLPPELIYLDKTSGRFVMTHSKSGPVAEFSYDAYPLFWRVALDAKWFGRSEASLREKMLGFFWVEWKARGKFVDRYTVSGESRSTLEGLPLYATVHALASQELPELARRLTELKLPLLHANALAGKNTPYYLHNWLWFDRAVELDQVRRYDEYFAFLRPFDVAGFSAHFAWELVAVTLALFLLARWHWVLKVAFLACGIALCVRYLDWRAHETLNWVEAGGPFISLSLWFAELYAFSTVALLLVQVGVGRKPAAVGAPVASSAFQPSVDIMIPIYSESCEILEKTLIGAAAIVYLSKQIFVLDDSHRDEVRALAERYGATYFQGPKRHAKAGNLNQALSRTDGELVVVFDTDHIPVSTFLAETVPYFADPRMGFVQTPHHFYNQDIFQRALGTGFRIPNEQDLFNHAIQGGRHTWGGAFFVGSGAVFRRAAIQEVNGFNLMSITEDIHTSQHLHAKGWKSAFVDKDLAVGLTAENLSSYIVQRRRWMLGCLQIFLKDNPLFCRGLSLRHRVGYFASLYYFLFPLARVVFWITPLYFLLFHLHPILSDVSILVAYVLPFMLMLPLLSSVLLPGWPRLLWSSTYEATVAFPLFRSMFDLFLPKRLGFKVTPKGITSASRTFDWRSSLSLLAATVITLGAIAKGLWEFWFFGIEKDAYFFNLSWAGVNLVTLLIGLSMAWERPQRRGEERISRRIDCRVEAQRGQFSTVTDDLSLSGLSFLTASADPIPGEFEVTLQGRTPMICRARVLYHEILPGKRIRCGAEFLDPQAAQRQWLVKNLFGDPVTWERAHDARVRSPLLMAGHLFAGFWRSLRAPVTRRRRIPRRRCLVPVRIQTGHARQWGLVCDRSSHGMGVLLFRRPAESAVPWLMGEQKGRCEPLYVRRRWLWIWRAGIRPADPLDYSIAQK
;
A
#
# COMPACT_ATOMS: atom_id res chain seq x y z
N MET A 1 33.53 -14.30 31.16
CA MET A 1 34.07 -15.26 30.16
C MET A 1 33.04 -15.84 29.18
N ARG A 2 31.81 -16.22 29.58
CA ARG A 2 30.78 -16.75 28.64
C ARG A 2 30.31 -15.76 27.56
N CYS A 3 30.19 -14.46 27.86
CA CYS A 3 29.76 -13.45 26.89
C CYS A 3 30.79 -13.24 25.77
N HIS A 4 32.09 -13.26 26.10
CA HIS A 4 33.18 -13.03 25.15
C HIS A 4 33.34 -14.18 24.14
N ARG A 5 33.13 -15.44 24.56
CA ARG A 5 33.12 -16.60 23.65
C ARG A 5 31.92 -16.57 22.70
N PHE A 6 30.73 -16.19 23.20
CA PHE A 6 29.54 -16.06 22.37
C PHE A 6 29.66 -14.91 21.35
N THR A 7 30.19 -13.76 21.76
CA THR A 7 30.47 -12.65 20.83
C THR A 7 31.50 -13.04 19.77
N LYS A 8 32.56 -13.78 20.13
CA LYS A 8 33.54 -14.29 19.16
C LYS A 8 32.93 -15.29 18.19
N ILE A 9 32.09 -16.22 18.64
CA ILE A 9 31.40 -17.19 17.77
C ILE A 9 30.42 -16.48 16.83
N VAL A 10 29.64 -15.53 17.34
CA VAL A 10 28.70 -14.74 16.52
C VAL A 10 29.44 -13.85 15.53
N LEU A 11 30.55 -13.22 15.94
CA LEU A 11 31.42 -12.46 15.03
C LEU A 11 32.09 -13.36 14.01
N LEU A 12 32.51 -14.58 14.35
CA LEU A 12 33.09 -15.54 13.40
C LEU A 12 32.04 -16.01 12.38
N CYS A 13 30.83 -16.36 12.83
CA CYS A 13 29.71 -16.71 11.96
C CYS A 13 29.30 -15.54 11.06
N LEU A 14 29.26 -14.31 11.59
CA LEU A 14 28.99 -13.11 10.81
C LEU A 14 30.12 -12.77 9.86
N PHE A 15 31.38 -12.99 10.22
CA PHE A 15 32.53 -12.77 9.35
C PHE A 15 32.59 -13.83 8.24
N CYS A 16 32.14 -15.07 8.48
CA CYS A 16 31.93 -16.06 7.42
C CYS A 16 30.74 -15.72 6.50
N LEU A 17 29.70 -15.06 7.03
CA LEU A 17 28.55 -14.56 6.24
C LEU A 17 28.82 -13.21 5.54
N LEU A 18 29.81 -12.43 6.00
CA LEU A 18 30.15 -11.07 5.54
C LEU A 18 31.58 -10.96 4.98
N SER A 19 32.31 -12.07 4.82
CA SER A 19 33.56 -12.13 4.05
C SER A 19 33.28 -11.62 2.64
N PRO A 20 34.25 -10.91 2.03
CA PRO A 20 33.97 -9.85 1.06
C PRO A 20 33.01 -10.36 0.00
N LEU A 21 31.94 -9.59 -0.17
CA LEU A 21 31.13 -9.51 -1.36
C LEU A 21 31.91 -10.04 -2.58
N GLY A 22 31.83 -11.35 -2.83
CA GLY A 22 31.95 -11.92 -4.16
C GLY A 22 30.71 -11.51 -4.96
N PHE A 23 30.42 -10.21 -4.98
CA PHE A 23 29.51 -9.56 -5.91
C PHE A 23 30.30 -9.11 -7.15
N THR A 24 31.33 -9.87 -7.50
CA THR A 24 31.57 -10.25 -8.88
C THR A 24 31.24 -11.73 -8.99
N ALA A 25 29.98 -12.10 -8.70
CA ALA A 25 29.41 -13.04 -9.62
C ALA A 25 29.52 -12.31 -10.96
N ASP A 26 30.26 -12.88 -11.90
CA ASP A 26 29.96 -12.73 -13.31
C ASP A 26 28.50 -13.21 -13.52
N ALA A 27 27.53 -12.53 -12.94
CA ALA A 27 26.36 -12.18 -13.70
C ALA A 27 26.91 -11.24 -14.76
N LYS A 28 27.45 -11.85 -15.83
CA LYS A 28 27.30 -11.25 -17.16
C LYS A 28 25.90 -10.65 -17.13
N PRO A 29 25.75 -9.33 -17.38
CA PRO A 29 24.42 -8.77 -17.44
C PRO A 29 23.63 -9.71 -18.34
N SER A 30 22.48 -10.20 -17.88
CA SER A 30 21.62 -11.04 -18.71
C SER A 30 20.94 -10.14 -19.76
N THR A 31 21.73 -9.34 -20.48
CA THR A 31 21.38 -8.66 -21.73
C THR A 31 21.01 -9.68 -22.81
N ALA A 32 21.16 -10.99 -22.54
CA ALA A 32 20.92 -12.06 -23.48
C ALA A 32 19.59 -12.80 -23.31
N SER A 33 18.82 -12.66 -22.21
CA SER A 33 17.58 -13.45 -22.03
C SER A 33 16.30 -12.63 -21.93
N SER A 34 16.18 -11.61 -21.07
CA SER A 34 14.92 -10.83 -20.93
C SER A 34 14.72 -9.86 -22.09
N ASP A 35 15.69 -8.99 -22.38
CA ASP A 35 15.68 -8.10 -23.57
C ASP A 35 15.53 -8.89 -24.87
N ARG A 36 16.15 -10.08 -24.94
CA ARG A 36 16.03 -10.96 -26.10
C ARG A 36 14.62 -11.53 -26.19
N LEU A 37 14.03 -12.00 -25.10
CA LEU A 37 12.68 -12.55 -25.08
C LEU A 37 11.63 -11.50 -25.43
N ILE A 38 11.75 -10.29 -24.88
CA ILE A 38 10.86 -9.15 -25.18
C ILE A 38 10.96 -8.79 -26.65
N ARG A 39 12.18 -8.61 -27.18
CA ARG A 39 12.38 -8.37 -28.62
C ARG A 39 11.81 -9.49 -29.47
N GLN A 40 11.97 -10.74 -29.06
CA GLN A 40 11.40 -11.89 -29.77
C GLN A 40 9.86 -11.90 -29.72
N GLN A 41 9.25 -11.46 -28.62
CA GLN A 41 7.79 -11.31 -28.51
C GLN A 41 7.28 -10.11 -29.33
N ASP A 42 8.01 -9.00 -29.35
CA ASP A 42 7.73 -7.84 -30.20
C ASP A 42 7.86 -8.23 -31.68
N ASP A 43 8.90 -8.97 -32.06
CA ASP A 43 9.09 -9.52 -33.40
C ASP A 43 7.93 -10.45 -33.78
N LEU A 44 7.45 -11.30 -32.86
CA LEU A 44 6.29 -12.17 -33.10
C LEU A 44 5.00 -11.35 -33.32
N SER A 45 4.81 -10.28 -32.55
CA SER A 45 3.70 -9.32 -32.72
C SER A 45 3.80 -8.55 -34.04
N ALA A 46 5.01 -8.17 -34.43
CA ALA A 46 5.28 -7.51 -35.71
C ALA A 46 5.02 -8.44 -36.89
N LEU A 47 5.43 -9.71 -36.81
CA LEU A 47 5.11 -10.75 -37.81
C LEU A 47 3.60 -10.96 -37.97
N TRP A 48 2.84 -10.95 -36.86
CA TRP A 48 1.37 -11.00 -36.93
C TRP A 48 0.80 -9.75 -37.61
N SER A 49 1.24 -8.57 -37.18
CA SER A 49 0.76 -7.29 -37.72
C SER A 49 1.03 -7.15 -39.21
N PHE A 50 2.24 -7.52 -39.66
CA PHE A 50 2.62 -7.52 -41.06
C PHE A 50 1.77 -8.50 -41.88
N TYR A 51 1.58 -9.72 -41.38
CA TYR A 51 0.77 -10.73 -42.05
C TYR A 51 -0.68 -10.27 -42.21
N ARG A 52 -1.29 -9.71 -41.15
CA ARG A 52 -2.64 -9.15 -41.20
C ARG A 52 -2.76 -8.05 -42.24
N GLN A 53 -1.83 -7.10 -42.27
CA GLN A 53 -1.87 -5.98 -43.23
C GLN A 53 -1.66 -6.44 -44.69
N THR A 54 -0.85 -7.48 -44.89
CA THR A 54 -0.44 -7.92 -46.23
C THR A 54 -1.44 -8.90 -46.84
N TYR A 55 -1.87 -9.89 -46.06
CA TYR A 55 -2.60 -11.04 -46.57
C TYR A 55 -4.08 -11.08 -46.13
N ILE A 56 -4.51 -10.27 -45.16
CA ILE A 56 -5.92 -10.24 -44.72
C ILE A 56 -6.59 -8.93 -45.19
N ARG A 57 -7.67 -9.06 -45.96
CA ARG A 57 -8.51 -7.92 -46.40
C ARG A 57 -9.98 -8.22 -46.12
N ASP A 58 -10.62 -7.45 -45.26
CA ASP A 58 -12.03 -7.60 -44.88
C ASP A 58 -12.38 -9.05 -44.43
N GLY A 59 -11.50 -9.67 -43.66
CA GLY A 59 -11.64 -11.07 -43.21
C GLY A 59 -11.23 -12.14 -44.24
N ARG A 60 -10.92 -11.75 -45.47
CA ARG A 60 -10.42 -12.68 -46.49
C ARG A 60 -8.90 -12.82 -46.41
N VAL A 61 -8.40 -14.05 -46.26
CA VAL A 61 -6.98 -14.35 -46.47
C VAL A 61 -6.70 -14.53 -47.95
N ILE A 62 -5.72 -13.79 -48.49
CA ILE A 62 -5.38 -13.74 -49.91
C ILE A 62 -3.95 -14.22 -50.10
N SER A 63 -3.77 -15.32 -50.83
CA SER A 63 -2.44 -15.75 -51.29
C SER A 63 -2.02 -14.90 -52.49
N LEU A 64 -1.10 -13.96 -52.27
CA LEU A 64 -0.59 -13.08 -53.32
C LEU A 64 0.26 -13.84 -54.36
N ASP A 65 0.94 -14.90 -53.93
CA ASP A 65 1.79 -15.72 -54.78
C ASP A 65 0.98 -16.68 -55.67
N GLU A 66 -0.27 -16.99 -55.30
CA GLU A 66 -1.18 -17.85 -56.05
C GLU A 66 -2.27 -17.06 -56.79
N GLN A 67 -1.92 -15.91 -57.37
CA GLN A 67 -2.83 -15.09 -58.15
C GLN A 67 -4.12 -14.68 -57.40
N GLY A 68 -4.01 -14.46 -56.09
CA GLY A 68 -5.10 -13.99 -55.24
C GLY A 68 -6.16 -15.05 -54.92
N VAL A 69 -5.82 -16.33 -54.88
CA VAL A 69 -6.70 -17.42 -54.39
C VAL A 69 -6.81 -17.36 -52.85
N THR A 70 -7.94 -17.83 -52.33
CA THR A 70 -8.14 -18.11 -50.90
C THR A 70 -8.38 -19.59 -50.71
N THR A 71 -7.65 -20.21 -49.78
CA THR A 71 -7.85 -21.61 -49.35
C THR A 71 -8.52 -21.65 -47.98
N SER A 72 -9.23 -22.74 -47.68
CA SER A 72 -9.73 -22.99 -46.31
C SER A 72 -8.57 -23.11 -45.32
N GLU A 73 -7.45 -23.72 -45.74
CA GLU A 73 -6.21 -23.84 -44.94
C GLU A 73 -5.69 -22.45 -44.51
N GLY A 74 -5.58 -21.51 -45.46
CA GLY A 74 -5.10 -20.17 -45.15
C GLY A 74 -6.01 -19.39 -44.20
N GLN A 75 -7.31 -19.65 -44.24
CA GLN A 75 -8.27 -19.11 -43.27
C GLN A 75 -8.11 -19.76 -41.89
N GLY A 76 -7.96 -21.08 -41.82
CA GLY A 76 -7.66 -21.81 -40.58
C GLY A 76 -6.39 -21.28 -39.89
N TYR A 77 -5.30 -21.10 -40.65
CA TYR A 77 -4.07 -20.50 -40.11
C TYR A 77 -4.27 -19.09 -39.59
N ALA A 78 -5.01 -18.23 -40.29
CA ALA A 78 -5.28 -16.88 -39.81
C ALA A 78 -6.12 -16.89 -38.52
N MET A 79 -7.10 -17.79 -38.40
CA MET A 79 -7.90 -17.94 -37.18
C MET A 79 -7.05 -18.42 -36.00
N LEU A 80 -6.21 -19.44 -36.19
CA LEU A 80 -5.30 -19.95 -35.16
C LEU A 80 -4.31 -18.86 -34.68
N ARG A 81 -3.74 -18.11 -35.62
CA ARG A 81 -2.84 -16.99 -35.29
C ARG A 81 -3.56 -15.89 -34.55
N ALA A 82 -4.76 -15.50 -34.98
CA ALA A 82 -5.55 -14.45 -34.34
C ALA A 82 -5.95 -14.84 -32.91
N VAL A 83 -6.36 -16.08 -32.64
CA VAL A 83 -6.71 -16.51 -31.28
C VAL A 83 -5.49 -16.55 -30.36
N TRP A 84 -4.35 -17.07 -30.83
CA TRP A 84 -3.11 -17.11 -30.03
C TRP A 84 -2.49 -15.71 -29.84
N ALA A 85 -2.60 -14.82 -30.83
CA ALA A 85 -2.21 -13.42 -30.72
C ALA A 85 -3.20 -12.54 -29.93
N ASN A 86 -4.31 -13.11 -29.46
CA ASN A 86 -5.39 -12.40 -28.77
C ASN A 86 -6.08 -11.30 -29.60
N ASP A 87 -6.08 -11.43 -30.94
CA ASP A 87 -6.68 -10.48 -31.87
C ASP A 87 -8.12 -10.88 -32.20
N ARG A 88 -9.03 -10.60 -31.25
CA ARG A 88 -10.46 -10.96 -31.38
C ARG A 88 -11.10 -10.36 -32.63
N ARG A 89 -10.75 -9.11 -32.96
CA ARG A 89 -11.38 -8.40 -34.08
C ARG A 89 -11.06 -9.10 -35.40
N THR A 90 -9.79 -9.36 -35.67
CA THR A 90 -9.38 -10.07 -36.89
C THR A 90 -9.91 -11.50 -36.89
N PHE A 91 -9.97 -12.18 -35.74
CA PHE A 91 -10.60 -13.50 -35.64
C PHE A 91 -12.07 -13.46 -36.08
N GLU A 92 -12.87 -12.50 -35.59
CA GLU A 92 -14.28 -12.36 -35.95
C GLU A 92 -14.48 -12.02 -37.43
N GLU A 93 -13.67 -11.11 -37.98
CA GLU A 93 -13.71 -10.73 -39.39
C GLU A 93 -13.40 -11.94 -40.29
N VAL A 94 -12.33 -12.68 -39.97
CA VAL A 94 -11.92 -13.88 -40.71
C VAL A 94 -12.96 -15.00 -40.59
N TRP A 95 -13.48 -15.23 -39.39
CA TRP A 95 -14.50 -16.26 -39.15
C TRP A 95 -15.78 -15.96 -39.94
N ARG A 96 -16.28 -14.72 -39.87
CA ARG A 96 -17.48 -14.30 -40.61
C ARG A 96 -17.30 -14.48 -42.11
N TRP A 97 -16.14 -14.10 -42.66
CA TRP A 97 -15.86 -14.31 -44.09
C TRP A 97 -15.84 -15.79 -44.44
N THR A 98 -15.16 -16.61 -43.63
CA THR A 98 -15.01 -18.05 -43.84
C THR A 98 -16.37 -18.76 -43.88
N GLN A 99 -17.27 -18.44 -42.96
CA GLN A 99 -18.64 -18.93 -42.98
C GLN A 99 -19.41 -18.47 -44.22
N ALA A 100 -19.32 -17.19 -44.58
CA ALA A 100 -20.13 -16.62 -45.65
C ALA A 100 -19.74 -17.13 -47.05
N TYR A 101 -18.46 -17.44 -47.27
CA TYR A 101 -17.93 -17.71 -48.62
C TYR A 101 -17.39 -19.13 -48.84
N LEU A 102 -17.01 -19.86 -47.78
CA LEU A 102 -16.51 -21.24 -47.90
C LEU A 102 -17.48 -22.28 -47.35
N GLN A 103 -18.30 -21.96 -46.35
CA GLN A 103 -19.29 -22.89 -45.78
C GLN A 103 -20.58 -22.93 -46.60
N VAL A 104 -20.47 -23.28 -47.88
CA VAL A 104 -21.57 -23.26 -48.86
C VAL A 104 -22.31 -24.61 -49.00
N ARG A 105 -21.83 -25.64 -48.29
CA ARG A 105 -22.37 -27.00 -48.32
C ARG A 105 -23.56 -27.14 -47.35
N PRO A 106 -24.41 -28.18 -47.50
CA PRO A 106 -25.44 -28.49 -46.51
C PRO A 106 -24.88 -28.96 -45.16
N ASP A 107 -23.71 -29.61 -45.18
CA ASP A 107 -22.93 -29.94 -43.98
C ASP A 107 -22.17 -28.70 -43.44
N LYS A 108 -21.35 -28.89 -42.41
CA LYS A 108 -20.57 -27.79 -41.81
C LYS A 108 -19.12 -27.71 -42.28
N LEU A 109 -18.74 -28.46 -43.32
CA LEU A 109 -17.40 -28.44 -43.89
C LEU A 109 -17.21 -27.25 -44.84
N PHE A 110 -15.96 -26.92 -45.14
CA PHE A 110 -15.61 -25.75 -45.92
C PHE A 110 -15.09 -26.14 -47.31
N ALA A 111 -15.57 -25.44 -48.34
CA ALA A 111 -15.01 -25.56 -49.67
C ALA A 111 -13.53 -25.13 -49.66
N TRP A 112 -12.65 -26.00 -50.14
CA TRP A 112 -11.20 -25.82 -49.97
C TRP A 112 -10.58 -24.67 -50.78
N LYS A 113 -11.21 -24.20 -51.87
CA LYS A 113 -10.65 -23.16 -52.76
C LYS A 113 -11.68 -22.15 -53.27
N TRP A 114 -11.30 -20.86 -53.24
CA TRP A 114 -12.12 -19.74 -53.68
C TRP A 114 -11.32 -18.71 -54.50
N LYS A 115 -11.91 -18.25 -55.63
CA LYS A 115 -11.42 -17.11 -56.43
C LYS A 115 -12.60 -16.44 -57.15
N GLY A 116 -13.16 -15.39 -56.55
CA GLY A 116 -14.39 -14.71 -57.02
C GLY A 116 -15.67 -15.52 -56.79
N LYS A 117 -15.54 -16.85 -56.80
CA LYS A 117 -16.53 -17.87 -56.43
C LYS A 117 -15.81 -19.10 -55.88
N VAL A 118 -16.56 -20.02 -55.27
CA VAL A 118 -16.06 -21.34 -54.90
C VAL A 118 -15.65 -22.12 -56.16
N LEU A 119 -14.46 -22.72 -56.16
CA LEU A 119 -13.91 -23.44 -57.32
C LEU A 119 -14.23 -24.94 -57.32
N SER A 120 -14.32 -25.55 -56.14
CA SER A 120 -14.77 -26.93 -55.93
C SER A 120 -15.47 -27.01 -54.56
N LEU A 121 -16.44 -27.93 -54.44
CA LEU A 121 -17.17 -28.19 -53.20
C LEU A 121 -16.42 -29.17 -52.27
N ASP A 122 -15.26 -29.67 -52.68
CA ASP A 122 -14.46 -30.60 -51.89
C ASP A 122 -13.91 -29.91 -50.64
N ALA A 123 -13.84 -30.66 -49.54
CA ALA A 123 -13.25 -30.21 -48.29
C ALA A 123 -11.80 -30.70 -48.16
N ALA A 124 -11.05 -30.02 -47.30
CA ALA A 124 -9.69 -30.38 -46.93
C ALA A 124 -9.63 -30.52 -45.41
N THR A 125 -9.31 -31.72 -44.94
CA THR A 125 -9.53 -32.09 -43.53
C THR A 125 -8.59 -31.38 -42.56
N ASP A 126 -7.39 -30.99 -43.00
CA ASP A 126 -6.48 -30.15 -42.22
C ASP A 126 -7.09 -28.79 -41.91
N ALA A 127 -7.67 -28.13 -42.91
CA ALA A 127 -8.29 -26.83 -42.78
C ALA A 127 -9.50 -26.88 -41.86
N ASP A 128 -10.35 -27.89 -42.02
CA ASP A 128 -11.55 -28.07 -41.21
C ASP A 128 -11.17 -28.37 -39.75
N THR A 129 -10.13 -29.17 -39.53
CA THR A 129 -9.53 -29.43 -38.21
C THR A 129 -8.98 -28.15 -37.58
N ASP A 130 -8.19 -27.36 -38.31
CA ASP A 130 -7.58 -26.14 -37.78
C ASP A 130 -8.63 -25.04 -37.48
N ILE A 131 -9.67 -24.91 -38.30
CA ILE A 131 -10.80 -24.00 -38.05
C ILE A 131 -11.58 -24.42 -36.79
N ALA A 132 -11.90 -25.72 -36.65
CA ALA A 132 -12.59 -26.24 -35.48
C ALA A 132 -11.77 -26.02 -34.21
N LEU A 133 -10.45 -26.28 -34.26
CA LEU A 133 -9.54 -26.01 -33.15
C LEU A 133 -9.50 -24.52 -32.79
N ALA A 134 -9.40 -23.64 -33.78
CA ALA A 134 -9.36 -22.20 -33.55
C ALA A 134 -10.63 -21.70 -32.84
N LEU A 135 -11.79 -22.26 -33.17
CA LEU A 135 -13.07 -21.95 -32.52
C LEU A 135 -13.16 -22.46 -31.08
N VAL A 136 -12.67 -23.68 -30.80
CA VAL A 136 -12.57 -24.19 -29.42
C VAL A 136 -11.64 -23.31 -28.58
N LEU A 137 -10.49 -22.91 -29.14
CA LEU A 137 -9.57 -22.00 -28.46
C LEU A 137 -10.22 -20.62 -28.25
N ALA A 138 -10.94 -20.11 -29.24
CA ALA A 138 -11.57 -18.79 -29.17
C ALA A 138 -12.73 -18.75 -28.18
N SER A 139 -13.49 -19.84 -28.02
CA SER A 139 -14.58 -19.92 -27.04
C SER A 139 -14.08 -19.64 -25.62
N ARG A 140 -12.87 -20.14 -25.31
CA ARG A 140 -12.20 -19.96 -24.02
C ARG A 140 -11.43 -18.65 -23.95
N ARG A 141 -10.70 -18.29 -25.00
CA ARG A 141 -9.85 -17.08 -25.03
C ARG A 141 -10.66 -15.80 -24.96
N PHE A 142 -11.79 -15.75 -25.66
CA PHE A 142 -12.65 -14.56 -25.74
C PHE A 142 -13.87 -14.64 -24.84
N ASP A 143 -14.06 -15.75 -24.11
CA ASP A 143 -15.22 -16.02 -23.25
C ASP A 143 -16.56 -15.91 -24.01
N ILE A 144 -16.62 -16.55 -25.18
CA ILE A 144 -17.79 -16.55 -26.08
C ILE A 144 -18.21 -18.00 -26.33
N PRO A 145 -19.20 -18.52 -25.57
CA PRO A 145 -19.64 -19.92 -25.67
C PRO A 145 -20.13 -20.34 -27.06
N ARG A 146 -20.59 -19.38 -27.88
CA ARG A 146 -21.07 -19.65 -29.24
C ARG A 146 -20.00 -20.28 -30.14
N TYR A 147 -18.72 -19.90 -29.99
CA TYR A 147 -17.67 -20.49 -30.83
C TYR A 147 -17.50 -21.99 -30.57
N GLU A 148 -17.75 -22.46 -29.34
CA GLU A 148 -17.72 -23.90 -29.05
C GLU A 148 -18.89 -24.63 -29.72
N GLN A 149 -20.06 -24.00 -29.79
CA GLN A 149 -21.22 -24.55 -30.50
C GLN A 149 -20.96 -24.65 -32.01
N ASP A 150 -20.38 -23.60 -32.59
CA ASP A 150 -19.98 -23.58 -34.00
C ASP A 150 -18.89 -24.65 -34.27
N ALA A 151 -17.91 -24.79 -33.37
CA ALA A 151 -16.88 -25.83 -33.45
C ALA A 151 -17.49 -27.24 -33.42
N LEU A 152 -18.38 -27.53 -32.46
CA LEU A 152 -19.02 -28.84 -32.33
C LEU A 152 -19.77 -29.25 -33.61
N ALA A 153 -20.43 -28.31 -34.28
CA ALA A 153 -21.13 -28.59 -35.53
C ALA A 153 -20.17 -28.99 -36.67
N ILE A 154 -18.98 -28.38 -36.72
CA ILE A 154 -17.90 -28.74 -37.64
C ILE A 154 -17.32 -30.10 -37.26
N LEU A 155 -17.00 -30.33 -35.98
CA LEU A 155 -16.46 -31.59 -35.48
C LEU A 155 -17.35 -32.79 -35.82
N TYR A 156 -18.67 -32.65 -35.69
CA TYR A 156 -19.60 -33.70 -36.12
C TYR A 156 -19.52 -33.98 -37.61
N SER A 157 -19.38 -32.93 -38.44
CA SER A 157 -19.24 -33.11 -39.89
C SER A 157 -17.90 -33.75 -40.27
N ILE A 158 -16.80 -33.37 -39.61
CA ILE A 158 -15.48 -34.01 -39.79
C ILE A 158 -15.58 -35.50 -39.46
N TRP A 159 -16.18 -35.82 -38.30
CA TRP A 159 -16.32 -37.22 -37.87
C TRP A 159 -17.18 -38.05 -38.84
N ASP A 160 -18.29 -37.50 -39.32
CA ASP A 160 -19.22 -38.23 -40.18
C ASP A 160 -18.74 -38.35 -41.64
N LEU A 161 -17.96 -37.38 -42.13
CA LEU A 161 -17.66 -37.25 -43.57
C LEU A 161 -16.17 -37.36 -43.91
N GLU A 162 -15.25 -37.12 -42.98
CA GLU A 162 -13.79 -37.09 -43.22
C GLU A 162 -13.02 -38.15 -42.41
N VAL A 163 -13.72 -38.92 -41.58
CA VAL A 163 -13.15 -40.05 -40.86
C VAL A 163 -13.67 -41.36 -41.45
N LEU A 164 -12.74 -42.19 -41.91
CA LEU A 164 -13.04 -43.54 -42.33
C LEU A 164 -13.08 -44.47 -41.11
N HIS A 165 -14.19 -45.18 -40.94
CA HIS A 165 -14.36 -46.20 -39.91
C HIS A 165 -14.24 -47.61 -40.49
N LEU A 166 -13.22 -48.35 -40.06
CA LEU A 166 -13.01 -49.77 -40.38
C LEU A 166 -13.06 -50.61 -39.09
N SER A 167 -13.19 -51.93 -39.22
CA SER A 167 -13.06 -52.85 -38.09
C SER A 167 -11.67 -52.79 -37.43
N THR A 168 -10.64 -52.39 -38.18
CA THR A 168 -9.25 -52.26 -37.74
C THR A 168 -8.93 -50.92 -37.07
N GLY A 169 -9.81 -49.92 -37.16
CA GLY A 169 -9.57 -48.59 -36.59
C GLY A 169 -10.32 -47.47 -37.31
N SER A 170 -10.16 -46.24 -36.81
CA SER A 170 -10.67 -45.02 -37.43
C SER A 170 -9.51 -44.20 -37.99
N TYR A 171 -9.60 -43.72 -39.22
CA TYR A 171 -8.53 -43.02 -39.91
C TYR A 171 -9.05 -41.72 -40.51
N VAL A 172 -8.32 -40.62 -40.32
CA VAL A 172 -8.62 -39.35 -40.98
C VAL A 172 -8.21 -39.44 -42.45
N THR A 173 -9.07 -38.99 -43.37
CA THR A 173 -8.77 -38.96 -44.80
C THR A 173 -8.32 -37.57 -45.26
N ALA A 174 -7.90 -37.43 -46.52
CA ALA A 174 -7.46 -36.14 -47.08
C ALA A 174 -8.60 -35.13 -47.28
N GLY A 175 -9.84 -35.56 -47.16
CA GLY A 175 -11.03 -34.76 -47.37
C GLY A 175 -12.27 -35.64 -47.38
N ASN A 176 -13.43 -35.02 -47.43
CA ASN A 176 -14.72 -35.70 -47.53
C ASN A 176 -14.86 -36.61 -48.78
N TRP A 177 -14.20 -36.26 -49.87
CA TRP A 177 -14.19 -37.05 -51.11
C TRP A 177 -13.39 -38.35 -50.99
N ALA A 178 -12.33 -38.36 -50.18
CA ALA A 178 -11.41 -39.50 -50.05
C ALA A 178 -12.04 -40.70 -49.31
N VAL A 179 -13.02 -40.47 -48.43
CA VAL A 179 -13.74 -41.55 -47.72
C VAL A 179 -14.46 -42.49 -48.70
N HIS A 180 -14.87 -41.99 -49.87
CA HIS A 180 -15.63 -42.76 -50.86
C HIS A 180 -14.75 -43.50 -51.86
N GLU A 181 -13.44 -43.25 -51.89
CA GLU A 181 -12.52 -43.92 -52.82
C GLU A 181 -12.37 -45.41 -52.50
N ALA A 182 -12.01 -46.21 -53.51
CA ALA A 182 -11.71 -47.64 -53.30
C ALA A 182 -10.48 -47.81 -52.38
N TYR A 183 -9.51 -46.92 -52.52
CA TYR A 183 -8.33 -46.80 -51.66
C TYR A 183 -8.31 -45.39 -51.07
N PRO A 184 -8.98 -45.12 -49.93
CA PRO A 184 -9.03 -43.78 -49.34
C PRO A 184 -7.66 -43.14 -49.21
N THR A 185 -7.56 -41.95 -49.78
CA THR A 185 -6.37 -41.12 -49.68
C THR A 185 -6.25 -40.55 -48.26
N ILE A 186 -5.09 -40.75 -47.64
CA ILE A 186 -4.69 -40.15 -46.36
C ILE A 186 -3.52 -39.22 -46.64
N HIS A 187 -3.67 -37.95 -46.26
CA HIS A 187 -2.59 -36.98 -46.32
C HIS A 187 -1.81 -37.02 -45.01
N VAL A 188 -0.52 -37.34 -45.05
CA VAL A 188 0.26 -37.62 -43.83
C VAL A 188 0.38 -36.36 -42.95
N ALA A 189 0.51 -35.18 -43.56
CA ALA A 189 0.57 -33.92 -42.80
C ALA A 189 -0.76 -33.45 -42.19
N TYR A 190 -1.89 -34.12 -42.48
CA TYR A 190 -3.19 -33.77 -41.89
C TYR A 190 -3.39 -34.44 -40.53
N LEU A 191 -2.49 -35.35 -40.15
CA LEU A 191 -2.46 -35.97 -38.83
C LEU A 191 -2.17 -34.90 -37.76
N ALA A 192 -3.18 -34.56 -36.97
CA ALA A 192 -3.14 -33.53 -35.94
C ALA A 192 -3.51 -34.09 -34.54
N PRO A 193 -2.70 -35.00 -33.95
CA PRO A 193 -3.04 -35.67 -32.69
C PRO A 193 -3.32 -34.71 -31.54
N TYR A 194 -2.65 -33.55 -31.50
CA TYR A 194 -2.91 -32.51 -30.51
C TYR A 194 -4.34 -31.95 -30.60
N ALA A 195 -4.86 -31.76 -31.82
CA ALA A 195 -6.20 -31.22 -32.03
C ALA A 195 -7.26 -32.26 -31.63
N TYR A 196 -7.05 -33.54 -31.93
CA TYR A 196 -8.00 -34.59 -31.55
C TYR A 196 -8.12 -34.76 -30.03
N GLU A 197 -7.05 -34.55 -29.27
CA GLU A 197 -7.14 -34.53 -27.80
C GLU A 197 -7.96 -33.34 -27.30
N VAL A 198 -7.81 -32.17 -27.93
CA VAL A 198 -8.66 -30.99 -27.64
C VAL A 198 -10.12 -31.29 -28.00
N PHE A 199 -10.39 -31.93 -29.13
CA PHE A 199 -11.75 -32.28 -29.56
C PHE A 199 -12.41 -33.27 -28.61
N ALA A 200 -11.67 -34.27 -28.11
CA ALA A 200 -12.17 -35.21 -27.10
C ALA A 200 -12.66 -34.53 -25.81
N SER A 201 -12.16 -33.32 -25.54
CA SER A 201 -12.54 -32.54 -24.35
C SER A 201 -13.86 -31.77 -24.48
N VAL A 202 -14.31 -31.50 -25.71
CA VAL A 202 -15.55 -30.75 -26.00
C VAL A 202 -16.62 -31.63 -26.65
N ASP A 203 -16.23 -32.60 -27.47
CA ASP A 203 -17.11 -33.59 -28.08
C ASP A 203 -16.97 -34.94 -27.37
N HIS A 204 -17.93 -35.25 -26.51
CA HIS A 204 -18.00 -36.50 -25.77
C HIS A 204 -18.76 -37.61 -26.51
N ARG A 205 -19.36 -37.32 -27.67
CA ARG A 205 -20.14 -38.29 -28.46
C ARG A 205 -19.22 -39.19 -29.28
N HIS A 206 -18.15 -38.62 -29.82
CA HIS A 206 -17.25 -39.31 -30.74
C HIS A 206 -15.91 -39.69 -30.09
N GLN A 207 -15.27 -40.72 -30.62
CA GLN A 207 -14.06 -41.32 -30.05
C GLN A 207 -12.78 -40.70 -30.61
N TRP A 208 -12.63 -39.37 -30.50
CA TRP A 208 -11.49 -38.61 -31.04
C TRP A 208 -10.11 -39.16 -30.66
N ARG A 209 -9.97 -39.74 -29.46
CA ARG A 209 -8.72 -40.39 -29.04
C ARG A 209 -8.27 -41.56 -29.92
N LYS A 210 -9.19 -42.26 -30.59
CA LYS A 210 -8.83 -43.31 -31.56
C LYS A 210 -8.08 -42.75 -32.77
N LEU A 211 -8.33 -41.49 -33.14
CA LEU A 211 -7.60 -40.84 -34.23
C LEU A 211 -6.16 -40.48 -33.84
N ILE A 212 -5.90 -40.31 -32.53
CA ILE A 212 -4.54 -40.11 -32.02
C ILE A 212 -3.76 -41.42 -32.18
N GLU A 213 -4.35 -42.53 -31.73
CA GLU A 213 -3.77 -43.88 -31.86
C GLU A 213 -3.48 -44.21 -33.32
N SER A 214 -4.44 -43.98 -34.22
CA SER A 214 -4.25 -44.27 -35.65
C SER A 214 -3.27 -43.32 -36.33
N SER A 215 -3.19 -42.05 -35.92
CA SER A 215 -2.18 -41.11 -36.41
C SER A 215 -0.76 -41.59 -36.12
N TYR A 216 -0.49 -41.98 -34.87
CA TYR A 216 0.82 -42.53 -34.51
C TYR A 216 1.05 -43.91 -35.14
N ALA A 217 0.03 -44.74 -35.29
CA ALA A 217 0.15 -46.01 -36.02
C ALA A 217 0.56 -45.83 -37.49
N VAL A 218 0.04 -44.80 -38.17
CA VAL A 218 0.48 -44.43 -39.53
C VAL A 218 1.94 -44.02 -39.53
N LEU A 219 2.36 -43.17 -38.58
CA LEU A 219 3.75 -42.71 -38.51
C LEU A 219 4.73 -43.84 -38.17
N HIS A 220 4.40 -44.72 -37.22
CA HIS A 220 5.19 -45.93 -36.95
C HIS A 220 5.24 -46.86 -38.15
N TRP A 221 4.13 -47.04 -38.87
CA TRP A 221 4.15 -47.83 -40.09
C TRP A 221 5.11 -47.24 -41.13
N LEU A 222 5.15 -45.92 -41.30
CA LEU A 222 6.10 -45.27 -42.21
C LEU A 222 7.56 -45.42 -41.76
N TYR A 223 7.89 -45.06 -40.52
CA TYR A 223 9.29 -44.98 -40.07
C TYR A 223 9.87 -46.31 -39.55
N ASP A 224 9.04 -47.18 -38.96
CA ASP A 224 9.50 -48.43 -38.38
C ASP A 224 9.33 -49.62 -39.33
N VAL A 225 8.22 -49.65 -40.08
CA VAL A 225 7.91 -50.77 -40.98
C VAL A 225 8.39 -50.50 -42.42
N GLN A 226 8.01 -49.37 -43.01
CA GLN A 226 8.47 -48.99 -44.35
C GLN A 226 9.90 -48.41 -44.36
N GLN A 227 10.42 -48.01 -43.21
CA GLN A 227 11.77 -47.46 -43.03
C GLN A 227 12.08 -46.30 -43.99
N VAL A 228 11.08 -45.43 -44.22
CA VAL A 228 11.28 -44.24 -45.04
C VAL A 228 12.22 -43.26 -44.33
N SER A 229 13.03 -42.53 -45.10
CA SER A 229 13.83 -41.42 -44.57
C SER A 229 12.98 -40.16 -44.37
N LEU A 230 12.02 -39.94 -45.27
CA LEU A 230 11.06 -38.86 -45.24
C LEU A 230 9.65 -39.38 -45.52
N PRO A 231 8.62 -38.80 -44.92
CA PRO A 231 7.25 -39.25 -45.11
C PRO A 231 6.77 -38.82 -46.50
N PRO A 232 5.97 -39.64 -47.20
CA PRO A 232 5.31 -39.18 -48.41
C PRO A 232 4.19 -38.17 -48.08
N GLU A 233 3.78 -37.36 -49.04
CA GLU A 233 2.58 -36.51 -48.90
C GLU A 233 1.32 -37.34 -48.69
N LEU A 234 1.13 -38.34 -49.56
CA LEU A 234 -0.06 -39.17 -49.63
C LEU A 234 0.29 -40.63 -49.39
N ILE A 235 -0.56 -41.30 -48.62
CA ILE A 235 -0.64 -42.75 -48.52
C ILE A 235 -2.08 -43.18 -48.78
N TYR A 236 -2.28 -44.47 -49.04
CA TYR A 236 -3.60 -45.00 -49.32
C TYR A 236 -3.91 -46.14 -48.37
N LEU A 237 -5.18 -46.27 -48.00
CA LEU A 237 -5.67 -47.36 -47.16
C LEU A 237 -6.50 -48.32 -47.99
N ASP A 238 -6.16 -49.61 -47.99
CA ASP A 238 -7.01 -50.62 -48.62
C ASP A 238 -8.18 -50.98 -47.69
N LYS A 239 -9.41 -50.66 -48.10
CA LYS A 239 -10.63 -50.94 -47.33
C LYS A 239 -10.88 -52.43 -47.08
N THR A 240 -10.40 -53.31 -47.96
CA THR A 240 -10.65 -54.75 -47.87
C THR A 240 -9.67 -55.41 -46.91
N SER A 241 -8.38 -55.06 -46.98
CA SER A 241 -7.35 -55.64 -46.10
C SER A 241 -7.09 -54.85 -44.83
N GLY A 242 -7.53 -53.58 -44.76
CA GLY A 242 -7.25 -52.67 -43.65
C GLY A 242 -5.77 -52.27 -43.53
N ARG A 243 -4.98 -52.43 -44.60
CA ARG A 243 -3.54 -52.15 -44.63
C ARG A 243 -3.22 -50.89 -45.43
N PHE A 244 -2.18 -50.16 -45.00
CA PHE A 244 -1.65 -49.02 -45.72
C PHE A 244 -0.79 -49.45 -46.92
N VAL A 245 -0.85 -48.69 -47.99
CA VAL A 245 -0.03 -48.86 -49.21
C VAL A 245 0.48 -47.51 -49.69
N MET A 246 1.71 -47.48 -50.21
CA MET A 246 2.35 -46.25 -50.73
C MET A 246 2.10 -46.02 -52.23
N THR A 247 1.49 -46.98 -52.93
CA THR A 247 1.27 -46.93 -54.38
C THR A 247 -0.20 -47.04 -54.72
N HIS A 248 -0.71 -46.12 -55.52
CA HIS A 248 -2.08 -46.18 -56.02
C HIS A 248 -2.17 -46.95 -57.34
N SER A 249 -3.16 -47.82 -57.46
CA SER A 249 -3.32 -48.75 -58.60
C SER A 249 -3.56 -48.10 -59.97
N LYS A 250 -3.93 -46.81 -60.02
CA LYS A 250 -4.23 -46.08 -61.27
C LYS A 250 -3.29 -44.92 -61.62
N SER A 251 -2.54 -44.36 -60.67
CA SER A 251 -1.77 -43.12 -60.84
C SER A 251 -0.24 -43.30 -60.87
N GLY A 252 0.27 -44.53 -60.71
CA GLY A 252 1.71 -44.83 -60.73
C GLY A 252 2.45 -44.36 -59.46
N PRO A 253 3.77 -44.64 -59.34
CA PRO A 253 4.53 -44.35 -58.13
C PRO A 253 5.08 -42.92 -58.18
N VAL A 254 4.57 -42.01 -57.35
CA VAL A 254 5.34 -40.84 -56.90
C VAL A 254 4.89 -40.46 -55.48
N ALA A 255 5.26 -41.29 -54.51
CA ALA A 255 5.21 -40.89 -53.10
C ALA A 255 6.48 -40.05 -52.85
N GLU A 256 6.37 -38.73 -53.00
CA GLU A 256 7.45 -37.78 -52.76
C GLU A 256 7.14 -36.94 -51.52
N PHE A 257 8.18 -36.36 -50.92
CA PHE A 257 8.11 -35.39 -49.85
C PHE A 257 8.25 -33.99 -50.45
N SER A 258 7.21 -33.16 -50.37
CA SER A 258 7.26 -31.75 -50.76
C SER A 258 6.49 -30.84 -49.80
N TYR A 259 6.12 -29.64 -50.25
CA TYR A 259 5.57 -28.55 -49.42
C TYR A 259 4.40 -28.97 -48.53
N ASP A 260 3.52 -29.85 -49.02
CA ASP A 260 2.33 -30.26 -48.28
C ASP A 260 2.67 -31.20 -47.11
N ALA A 261 3.85 -31.84 -47.11
CA ALA A 261 4.30 -32.71 -46.03
C ALA A 261 4.97 -31.96 -44.86
N TYR A 262 5.39 -30.70 -45.06
CA TYR A 262 6.13 -29.92 -44.05
C TYR A 262 5.40 -29.68 -42.73
N PRO A 263 4.07 -29.45 -42.70
CA PRO A 263 3.32 -29.18 -41.47
C PRO A 263 3.43 -30.32 -40.44
N LEU A 264 3.65 -31.55 -40.89
CA LEU A 264 3.69 -32.74 -40.04
C LEU A 264 4.63 -32.57 -38.84
N PHE A 265 5.85 -32.07 -39.07
CA PHE A 265 6.85 -31.92 -38.02
C PHE A 265 6.38 -30.93 -36.94
N TRP A 266 5.75 -29.84 -37.34
CA TRP A 266 5.19 -28.88 -36.40
C TRP A 266 3.97 -29.45 -35.66
N ARG A 267 3.08 -30.18 -36.33
CA ARG A 267 1.90 -30.82 -35.69
C ARG A 267 2.32 -31.85 -34.64
N VAL A 268 3.34 -32.67 -34.93
CA VAL A 268 3.90 -33.63 -33.97
C VAL A 268 4.64 -32.91 -32.83
N ALA A 269 5.38 -31.84 -33.14
CA ALA A 269 6.04 -31.00 -32.13
C ALA A 269 5.03 -30.38 -31.17
N LEU A 270 3.89 -29.92 -31.67
CA LEU A 270 2.85 -29.31 -30.84
C LEU A 270 2.18 -30.34 -29.93
N ASP A 271 1.92 -31.55 -30.40
CA ASP A 271 1.38 -32.64 -29.58
C ASP A 271 2.37 -33.08 -28.48
N ALA A 272 3.66 -33.21 -28.81
CA ALA A 272 4.71 -33.49 -27.83
C ALA A 272 4.78 -32.40 -26.76
N LYS A 273 4.72 -31.13 -27.16
CA LYS A 273 4.76 -29.98 -26.25
C LYS A 273 3.53 -29.90 -25.35
N TRP A 274 2.34 -30.07 -25.90
CA TRP A 274 1.09 -29.93 -25.14
C TRP A 274 0.81 -31.13 -24.25
N PHE A 275 1.08 -32.36 -24.70
CA PHE A 275 0.62 -33.58 -24.04
C PHE A 275 1.74 -34.52 -23.58
N GLY A 276 3.01 -34.24 -23.91
CA GLY A 276 4.15 -35.00 -23.39
C GLY A 276 4.15 -36.49 -23.76
N ARG A 277 3.60 -36.85 -24.93
CA ARG A 277 3.41 -38.25 -25.33
C ARG A 277 4.73 -38.99 -25.49
N SER A 278 4.74 -40.26 -25.09
CA SER A 278 5.89 -41.17 -25.10
C SER A 278 6.27 -41.67 -26.49
N GLU A 279 6.56 -40.74 -27.41
CA GLU A 279 6.87 -41.00 -28.83
C GLU A 279 8.26 -40.47 -29.23
N ALA A 280 9.16 -40.30 -28.26
CA ALA A 280 10.49 -39.72 -28.48
C ALA A 280 11.29 -40.50 -29.54
N SER A 281 11.28 -41.84 -29.49
CA SER A 281 11.99 -42.67 -30.48
C SER A 281 11.50 -42.45 -31.92
N LEU A 282 10.20 -42.23 -32.11
CA LEU A 282 9.64 -41.92 -33.43
C LEU A 282 10.08 -40.52 -33.87
N ARG A 283 10.00 -39.52 -33.00
CA ARG A 283 10.39 -38.13 -33.30
C ARG A 283 11.89 -38.00 -33.63
N GLU A 284 12.75 -38.76 -32.94
CA GLU A 284 14.17 -38.85 -33.28
C GLU A 284 14.39 -39.40 -34.69
N LYS A 285 13.66 -40.45 -35.09
CA LYS A 285 13.71 -41.00 -36.45
C LYS A 285 13.23 -40.00 -37.49
N MET A 286 12.14 -39.28 -37.22
CA MET A 286 11.63 -38.20 -38.08
C MET A 286 12.67 -37.09 -38.32
N LEU A 287 13.53 -36.82 -37.34
CA LEU A 287 14.59 -35.80 -37.43
C LEU A 287 15.92 -36.32 -38.00
N GLY A 288 16.11 -37.64 -38.05
CA GLY A 288 17.37 -38.28 -38.41
C GLY A 288 17.88 -37.86 -39.80
N PHE A 289 17.00 -37.84 -40.79
CA PHE A 289 17.34 -37.38 -42.15
C PHE A 289 17.84 -35.93 -42.15
N PHE A 290 17.12 -35.01 -41.52
CA PHE A 290 17.47 -33.59 -41.51
C PHE A 290 18.82 -33.33 -40.83
N TRP A 291 19.16 -34.09 -39.79
CA TRP A 291 20.48 -33.98 -39.17
C TRP A 291 21.61 -34.39 -40.11
N VAL A 292 21.44 -35.48 -40.85
CA VAL A 292 22.41 -35.95 -41.83
C VAL A 292 22.54 -34.97 -42.99
N GLU A 293 21.40 -34.54 -43.55
CA GLU A 293 21.34 -33.61 -44.69
C GLU A 293 21.93 -32.24 -44.33
N TRP A 294 21.66 -31.73 -43.12
CA TRP A 294 22.23 -30.48 -42.63
C TRP A 294 23.75 -30.55 -42.54
N LYS A 295 24.31 -31.65 -42.00
CA LYS A 295 25.76 -31.85 -41.92
C LYS A 295 26.40 -31.99 -43.30
N ALA A 296 25.71 -32.62 -44.25
CA ALA A 296 26.24 -32.87 -45.58
C ALA A 296 26.22 -31.62 -46.48
N ARG A 297 25.12 -30.83 -46.43
CA ARG A 297 24.86 -29.77 -47.41
C ARG A 297 24.59 -28.39 -46.81
N GLY A 298 24.34 -28.29 -45.51
CA GLY A 298 24.01 -27.03 -44.82
C GLY A 298 22.68 -26.38 -45.25
N LYS A 299 21.81 -27.13 -45.94
CA LYS A 299 20.50 -26.66 -46.42
C LYS A 299 19.53 -27.82 -46.63
N PHE A 300 18.23 -27.52 -46.60
CA PHE A 300 17.16 -28.45 -46.99
C PHE A 300 16.56 -28.01 -48.33
N VAL A 301 16.41 -28.94 -49.27
CA VAL A 301 15.72 -28.67 -50.53
C VAL A 301 14.21 -28.84 -50.41
N ASP A 302 13.46 -28.34 -51.39
CA ASP A 302 12.00 -28.33 -51.36
C ASP A 302 11.34 -29.64 -51.79
N ARG A 303 12.09 -30.59 -52.38
CA ARG A 303 11.58 -31.91 -52.78
C ARG A 303 12.58 -33.03 -52.57
N TYR A 304 12.11 -34.12 -51.99
CA TYR A 304 12.86 -35.35 -51.80
C TYR A 304 12.02 -36.58 -52.15
N THR A 305 12.68 -37.66 -52.56
CA THR A 305 12.06 -39.00 -52.52
C THR A 305 11.89 -39.45 -51.07
N VAL A 306 11.02 -40.42 -50.83
CA VAL A 306 10.86 -41.08 -49.51
C VAL A 306 12.15 -41.75 -49.00
N SER A 307 13.09 -42.07 -49.89
CA SER A 307 14.43 -42.58 -49.56
C SER A 307 15.45 -41.48 -49.25
N GLY A 308 15.08 -40.20 -49.37
CA GLY A 308 15.94 -39.05 -49.07
C GLY A 308 16.76 -38.53 -50.26
N GLU A 309 16.49 -38.96 -51.49
CA GLU A 309 17.15 -38.43 -52.68
C GLU A 309 16.54 -37.08 -53.09
N SER A 310 17.39 -36.08 -53.28
CA SER A 310 16.98 -34.73 -53.68
C SER A 310 16.39 -34.72 -55.10
N ARG A 311 15.17 -34.18 -55.24
CA ARG A 311 14.45 -34.02 -56.52
C ARG A 311 14.47 -32.59 -57.05
N SER A 312 15.04 -31.67 -56.29
CA SER A 312 15.07 -30.25 -56.61
C SER A 312 16.35 -29.59 -56.09
N THR A 313 16.69 -28.46 -56.69
CA THR A 313 17.84 -27.63 -56.28
C THR A 313 17.44 -26.42 -55.42
N LEU A 314 16.14 -26.13 -55.32
CA LEU A 314 15.59 -25.00 -54.57
C LEU A 314 15.55 -25.31 -53.07
N GLU A 315 15.74 -24.30 -52.22
CA GLU A 315 15.62 -24.49 -50.77
C GLU A 315 14.15 -24.50 -50.34
N GLY A 316 13.78 -25.48 -49.49
CA GLY A 316 12.46 -25.56 -48.87
C GLY A 316 12.36 -24.60 -47.68
N LEU A 317 12.23 -23.29 -47.92
CA LEU A 317 12.32 -22.29 -46.85
C LEU A 317 11.39 -22.53 -45.63
N PRO A 318 10.10 -22.91 -45.80
CA PRO A 318 9.20 -23.15 -44.67
C PRO A 318 9.58 -24.39 -43.84
N LEU A 319 10.28 -25.34 -44.46
CA LEU A 319 10.72 -26.59 -43.83
C LEU A 319 11.68 -26.34 -42.66
N TYR A 320 12.49 -25.28 -42.73
CA TYR A 320 13.37 -24.91 -41.61
C TYR A 320 12.58 -24.63 -40.34
N ALA A 321 11.43 -23.94 -40.44
CA ALA A 321 10.62 -23.58 -39.30
C ALA A 321 9.85 -24.79 -38.74
N THR A 322 9.27 -25.65 -39.61
CA THR A 322 8.53 -26.83 -39.14
C THR A 322 9.45 -27.88 -38.52
N VAL A 323 10.65 -28.11 -39.08
CA VAL A 323 11.66 -29.01 -38.52
C VAL A 323 12.25 -28.43 -37.23
N HIS A 324 12.49 -27.11 -37.17
CA HIS A 324 12.99 -26.46 -35.96
C HIS A 324 12.03 -26.65 -34.77
N ALA A 325 10.71 -26.52 -34.98
CA ALA A 325 9.72 -26.73 -33.93
C ALA A 325 9.86 -28.12 -33.26
N LEU A 326 10.10 -29.17 -34.04
CA LEU A 326 10.32 -30.54 -33.53
C LEU A 326 11.74 -30.72 -32.97
N ALA A 327 12.75 -30.22 -33.67
CA ALA A 327 14.15 -30.31 -33.26
C ALA A 327 14.44 -29.59 -31.94
N SER A 328 13.73 -28.50 -31.65
CA SER A 328 13.88 -27.75 -30.39
C SER A 328 13.57 -28.61 -29.15
N GLN A 329 12.77 -29.67 -29.32
CA GLN A 329 12.37 -30.57 -28.25
C GLN A 329 13.23 -31.85 -28.19
N GLU A 330 13.61 -32.40 -29.34
CA GLU A 330 14.22 -33.75 -29.44
C GLU A 330 15.67 -33.74 -29.95
N LEU A 331 16.10 -32.71 -30.69
CA LEU A 331 17.45 -32.62 -31.25
C LEU A 331 18.04 -31.20 -31.11
N PRO A 332 18.42 -30.78 -29.87
CA PRO A 332 18.78 -29.40 -29.58
C PRO A 332 19.94 -28.84 -30.41
N GLU A 333 20.89 -29.69 -30.82
CA GLU A 333 22.02 -29.25 -31.64
C GLU A 333 21.59 -28.87 -33.06
N LEU A 334 20.64 -29.60 -33.68
CA LEU A 334 20.08 -29.19 -34.97
C LEU A 334 19.31 -27.88 -34.83
N ALA A 335 18.46 -27.79 -33.80
CA ALA A 335 17.69 -26.57 -33.52
C ALA A 335 18.61 -25.35 -33.39
N ARG A 336 19.65 -25.44 -32.54
CA ARG A 336 20.65 -24.38 -32.34
C ARG A 336 21.29 -23.91 -33.65
N ARG A 337 21.66 -24.83 -34.54
CA ARG A 337 22.25 -24.49 -35.85
C ARG A 337 21.26 -23.75 -36.74
N LEU A 338 19.99 -24.16 -36.76
CA LEU A 338 18.95 -23.47 -37.53
C LEU A 338 18.69 -22.06 -36.97
N THR A 339 18.65 -21.90 -35.64
CA THR A 339 18.49 -20.62 -34.95
C THR A 339 19.68 -19.68 -35.17
N GLU A 340 20.90 -20.19 -35.26
CA GLU A 340 22.10 -19.35 -35.47
C GLU A 340 22.31 -18.97 -36.93
N LEU A 341 22.00 -19.86 -37.88
CA LEU A 341 22.48 -19.74 -39.26
C LEU A 341 21.40 -19.48 -40.32
N LYS A 342 20.11 -19.78 -40.06
CA LYS A 342 19.04 -19.66 -41.07
C LYS A 342 17.84 -18.84 -40.61
N LEU A 343 17.23 -19.19 -39.49
CA LEU A 343 15.97 -18.57 -39.03
C LEU A 343 16.06 -17.04 -38.82
N PRO A 344 17.16 -16.45 -38.30
CA PRO A 344 17.26 -15.01 -38.11
C PRO A 344 17.13 -14.22 -39.43
N LEU A 345 17.77 -14.71 -40.50
CA LEU A 345 17.71 -14.08 -41.81
C LEU A 345 16.30 -14.16 -42.41
N LEU A 346 15.62 -15.30 -42.26
CA LEU A 346 14.26 -15.49 -42.72
C LEU A 346 13.27 -14.59 -41.98
N HIS A 347 13.37 -14.50 -40.66
CA HIS A 347 12.60 -13.57 -39.84
C HIS A 347 12.86 -12.11 -40.22
N ALA A 348 14.13 -11.72 -40.37
CA ALA A 348 14.49 -10.35 -40.74
C ALA A 348 13.94 -9.98 -42.13
N ASN A 349 13.99 -10.90 -43.09
CA ASN A 349 13.43 -10.68 -44.44
C ASN A 349 11.90 -10.57 -44.41
N ALA A 350 11.22 -11.40 -43.61
CA ALA A 350 9.77 -11.35 -43.43
C ALA A 350 9.33 -10.02 -42.78
N LEU A 351 10.03 -9.57 -41.73
CA LEU A 351 9.77 -8.30 -41.04
C LEU A 351 10.08 -7.06 -41.91
N ALA A 352 11.10 -7.14 -42.75
CA ALA A 352 11.46 -6.07 -43.68
C ALA A 352 10.53 -5.95 -44.90
N GLY A 353 9.50 -6.80 -45.00
CA GLY A 353 8.55 -6.78 -46.11
C GLY A 353 9.18 -7.10 -47.47
N LYS A 354 10.30 -7.85 -47.50
CA LYS A 354 10.87 -8.35 -48.74
C LYS A 354 9.92 -9.38 -49.37
N ASN A 355 10.06 -9.64 -50.68
CA ASN A 355 9.19 -10.56 -51.41
C ASN A 355 9.39 -12.02 -50.95
N THR A 356 8.74 -12.39 -49.85
CA THR A 356 8.77 -13.72 -49.22
C THR A 356 7.39 -14.39 -49.36
N PRO A 357 7.32 -15.70 -49.66
CA PRO A 357 6.04 -16.36 -49.92
C PRO A 357 5.07 -16.35 -48.73
N TYR A 358 3.77 -16.26 -49.02
CA TYR A 358 2.67 -16.35 -48.05
C TYR A 358 2.82 -17.54 -47.09
N TYR A 359 3.12 -18.72 -47.63
CA TYR A 359 3.22 -19.96 -46.86
C TYR A 359 4.38 -19.93 -45.84
N LEU A 360 5.50 -19.27 -46.18
CA LEU A 360 6.65 -19.10 -45.28
C LEU A 360 6.29 -18.26 -44.04
N HIS A 361 5.48 -17.22 -44.21
CA HIS A 361 5.07 -16.33 -43.10
C HIS A 361 4.30 -17.08 -42.01
N ASN A 362 3.45 -18.03 -42.40
CA ASN A 362 2.70 -18.85 -41.44
C ASN A 362 3.66 -19.67 -40.57
N TRP A 363 4.57 -20.41 -41.20
CA TRP A 363 5.46 -21.31 -40.47
C TRP A 363 6.51 -20.59 -39.63
N LEU A 364 7.04 -19.46 -40.10
CA LEU A 364 7.91 -18.62 -39.26
C LEU A 364 7.18 -18.12 -38.01
N TRP A 365 5.91 -17.73 -38.14
CA TRP A 365 5.12 -17.28 -36.99
C TRP A 365 4.82 -18.45 -36.04
N PHE A 366 4.37 -19.60 -36.56
CA PHE A 366 4.02 -20.76 -35.74
C PHE A 366 5.22 -21.36 -35.01
N ASP A 367 6.38 -21.46 -35.68
CA ASP A 367 7.62 -21.92 -35.05
C ASP A 367 8.06 -20.98 -33.93
N ARG A 368 8.11 -19.67 -34.21
CA ARG A 368 8.46 -18.66 -33.20
C ARG A 368 7.47 -18.65 -32.04
N ALA A 369 6.18 -18.81 -32.31
CA ALA A 369 5.16 -18.90 -31.28
C ALA A 369 5.31 -20.16 -30.42
N VAL A 370 5.74 -21.29 -31.01
CA VAL A 370 6.10 -22.50 -30.26
C VAL A 370 7.34 -22.25 -29.42
N GLU A 371 8.42 -21.66 -29.95
CA GLU A 371 9.64 -21.32 -29.21
C GLU A 371 9.34 -20.44 -27.99
N LEU A 372 8.45 -19.46 -28.14
CA LEU A 372 8.12 -18.45 -27.13
C LEU A 372 6.96 -18.83 -26.19
N ASP A 373 6.50 -20.08 -26.20
CA ASP A 373 5.34 -20.55 -25.40
C ASP A 373 4.06 -19.72 -25.62
N GLN A 374 3.85 -19.21 -26.83
CA GLN A 374 2.66 -18.42 -27.20
C GLN A 374 1.53 -19.29 -27.80
N VAL A 375 1.85 -20.47 -28.32
CA VAL A 375 0.86 -21.47 -28.77
C VAL A 375 0.31 -22.22 -27.54
N ARG A 376 -0.60 -21.57 -26.80
CA ARG A 376 -1.12 -22.04 -25.51
C ARG A 376 -2.32 -22.99 -25.65
N ARG A 377 -2.50 -23.88 -24.67
CA ARG A 377 -3.61 -24.83 -24.57
C ARG A 377 -4.93 -24.16 -24.14
N TYR A 378 -6.04 -24.86 -24.40
CA TYR A 378 -7.40 -24.39 -24.10
C TYR A 378 -7.77 -24.40 -22.59
N ASP A 379 -7.09 -25.18 -21.76
CA ASP A 379 -7.38 -25.42 -20.34
C ASP A 379 -6.57 -24.57 -19.35
N GLU A 380 -5.71 -23.68 -19.86
CA GLU A 380 -4.90 -22.75 -19.05
C GLU A 380 -5.70 -21.52 -18.55
N TYR A 381 -6.81 -21.76 -17.83
CA TYR A 381 -7.76 -20.74 -17.34
C TYR A 381 -7.15 -19.65 -16.45
N PHE A 382 -6.00 -19.89 -15.85
CA PHE A 382 -5.30 -18.90 -15.00
C PHE A 382 -3.94 -18.45 -15.57
N ALA A 383 -3.46 -19.03 -16.66
CA ALA A 383 -2.16 -18.64 -17.23
C ALA A 383 -2.24 -17.33 -18.02
N PHE A 384 -3.43 -16.94 -18.51
CA PHE A 384 -3.64 -15.60 -19.07
C PHE A 384 -3.68 -14.50 -17.99
N LEU A 385 -3.90 -14.89 -16.73
CA LEU A 385 -3.74 -14.08 -15.52
C LEU A 385 -2.36 -14.27 -14.86
N ARG A 386 -1.39 -14.94 -15.50
CA ARG A 386 0.02 -14.94 -15.06
C ARG A 386 0.85 -13.96 -15.90
N PRO A 387 0.76 -12.64 -15.65
CA PRO A 387 1.73 -11.68 -16.15
C PRO A 387 3.04 -11.70 -15.35
N PHE A 388 3.08 -12.39 -14.20
CA PHE A 388 4.24 -12.35 -13.31
C PHE A 388 5.22 -13.46 -13.66
N ASP A 389 6.33 -13.10 -14.30
CA ASP A 389 7.45 -14.00 -14.54
C ASP A 389 8.12 -14.40 -13.20
N VAL A 390 7.70 -15.56 -12.68
CA VAL A 390 8.21 -16.13 -11.43
C VAL A 390 9.68 -16.52 -11.55
N ALA A 391 10.13 -16.95 -12.74
CA ALA A 391 11.51 -17.35 -12.96
C ALA A 391 12.42 -16.13 -12.93
N GLY A 392 12.09 -15.06 -13.66
CA GLY A 392 12.79 -13.78 -13.62
C GLY A 392 12.76 -13.14 -12.23
N PHE A 393 11.62 -13.15 -11.54
CA PHE A 393 11.56 -12.70 -10.14
C PHE A 393 12.52 -13.51 -9.26
N SER A 394 12.47 -14.85 -9.33
CA SER A 394 13.27 -15.72 -8.46
C SER A 394 14.77 -15.59 -8.72
N ALA A 395 15.17 -15.42 -9.99
CA ALA A 395 16.57 -15.23 -10.38
C ALA A 395 17.15 -13.91 -9.85
N HIS A 396 16.33 -12.87 -9.73
CA HIS A 396 16.79 -11.55 -9.25
C HIS A 396 16.54 -11.35 -7.75
N PHE A 397 15.61 -12.06 -7.13
CA PHE A 397 15.29 -11.89 -5.71
C PHE A 397 16.44 -12.39 -4.81
N ALA A 398 16.84 -11.58 -3.84
CA ALA A 398 17.94 -11.88 -2.90
C ALA A 398 17.54 -12.90 -1.80
N TRP A 399 17.09 -14.11 -2.16
CA TRP A 399 16.48 -15.06 -1.22
C TRP A 399 17.29 -15.24 0.07
N GLU A 400 18.57 -15.57 -0.05
CA GLU A 400 19.46 -15.82 1.09
C GLU A 400 19.65 -14.56 1.93
N LEU A 401 20.01 -13.43 1.30
CA LEU A 401 20.27 -12.18 2.01
C LEU A 401 19.01 -11.65 2.71
N VAL A 402 17.85 -11.75 2.07
CA VAL A 402 16.55 -11.37 2.67
C VAL A 402 16.22 -12.30 3.84
N ALA A 403 16.35 -13.62 3.68
CA ALA A 403 16.08 -14.58 4.75
C ALA A 403 16.99 -14.37 5.97
N VAL A 404 18.30 -14.19 5.74
CA VAL A 404 19.27 -13.87 6.79
C VAL A 404 18.94 -12.55 7.47
N THR A 405 18.61 -11.51 6.71
CA THR A 405 18.26 -10.20 7.26
C THR A 405 16.99 -10.26 8.12
N LEU A 406 15.97 -11.00 7.69
CA LEU A 406 14.75 -11.20 8.47
C LEU A 406 14.99 -12.02 9.74
N ALA A 407 15.83 -13.06 9.68
CA ALA A 407 16.25 -13.80 10.86
C ALA A 407 17.01 -12.89 11.86
N LEU A 408 17.95 -12.08 11.36
CA LEU A 408 18.68 -11.10 12.16
C LEU A 408 17.74 -10.06 12.78
N PHE A 409 16.71 -9.60 12.08
CA PHE A 409 15.70 -8.69 12.63
C PHE A 409 15.02 -9.29 13.87
N LEU A 410 14.55 -10.54 13.78
CA LEU A 410 13.89 -11.22 14.89
C LEU A 410 14.83 -11.42 16.10
N LEU A 411 16.13 -11.55 15.83
CA LEU A 411 17.18 -11.75 16.83
C LEU A 411 17.81 -10.44 17.35
N ALA A 412 17.66 -9.32 16.65
CA ALA A 412 18.31 -8.03 16.94
C ALA A 412 17.96 -7.48 18.33
N ARG A 413 16.80 -7.85 18.89
CA ARG A 413 16.37 -7.45 20.25
C ARG A 413 17.25 -8.04 21.37
N TRP A 414 17.91 -9.16 21.12
CA TRP A 414 18.63 -9.92 22.16
C TRP A 414 20.08 -9.44 22.34
N HIS A 415 20.76 -9.02 21.26
CA HIS A 415 22.18 -8.67 21.30
C HIS A 415 22.54 -7.55 20.32
N TRP A 416 23.40 -6.60 20.74
CA TRP A 416 23.74 -5.42 19.93
C TRP A 416 24.54 -5.75 18.66
N VAL A 417 25.37 -6.80 18.68
CA VAL A 417 26.08 -7.28 17.46
C VAL A 417 25.10 -7.76 16.39
N LEU A 418 24.04 -8.47 16.78
CA LEU A 418 22.99 -8.92 15.85
C LEU A 418 22.20 -7.72 15.31
N LYS A 419 22.00 -6.67 16.12
CA LYS A 419 21.45 -5.40 15.66
C LYS A 419 22.35 -4.72 14.62
N VAL A 420 23.66 -4.64 14.84
CA VAL A 420 24.61 -4.09 13.85
C VAL A 420 24.57 -4.91 12.56
N ALA A 421 24.61 -6.23 12.66
CA ALA A 421 24.51 -7.13 11.51
C ALA A 421 23.22 -6.92 10.72
N PHE A 422 22.07 -6.86 11.40
CA PHE A 422 20.79 -6.56 10.77
C PHE A 422 20.83 -5.22 10.04
N LEU A 423 21.33 -4.17 10.68
CA LEU A 423 21.43 -2.85 10.06
C LEU A 423 22.33 -2.87 8.82
N ALA A 424 23.47 -3.57 8.88
CA ALA A 424 24.38 -3.70 7.75
C ALA A 424 23.73 -4.45 6.57
N CYS A 425 23.13 -5.62 6.80
CA CYS A 425 22.47 -6.39 5.74
C CYS A 425 21.23 -5.66 5.17
N GLY A 426 20.43 -5.02 6.02
CA GLY A 426 19.28 -4.23 5.60
C GLY A 426 19.68 -3.00 4.76
N ILE A 427 20.75 -2.30 5.16
CA ILE A 427 21.33 -1.21 4.35
C ILE A 427 21.86 -1.74 3.02
N ALA A 428 22.55 -2.88 3.01
CA ALA A 428 23.05 -3.49 1.78
C ALA A 428 21.93 -3.83 0.79
N LEU A 429 20.79 -4.37 1.25
CA LEU A 429 19.60 -4.58 0.43
C LEU A 429 19.05 -3.27 -0.13
N CYS A 430 19.02 -2.19 0.66
CA CYS A 430 18.56 -0.89 0.19
C CYS A 430 19.51 -0.26 -0.85
N VAL A 431 20.82 -0.36 -0.62
CA VAL A 431 21.84 0.12 -1.57
C VAL A 431 21.77 -0.66 -2.87
N ARG A 432 21.62 -1.99 -2.80
CA ARG A 432 21.43 -2.86 -3.98
C ARG A 432 20.26 -2.39 -4.85
N TYR A 433 19.12 -2.02 -4.23
CA TYR A 433 17.97 -1.47 -4.95
C TYR A 433 18.30 -0.14 -5.65
N LEU A 434 18.88 0.81 -4.92
CA LEU A 434 19.16 2.15 -5.44
C LEU A 434 20.24 2.15 -6.54
N ASP A 435 21.22 1.25 -6.42
CA ASP A 435 22.27 1.02 -7.41
C ASP A 435 21.69 0.45 -8.71
N TRP A 436 20.92 -0.64 -8.60
CA TRP A 436 20.17 -1.21 -9.71
C TRP A 436 19.25 -0.17 -10.39
N ARG A 437 18.54 0.63 -9.58
CA ARG A 437 17.70 1.71 -10.10
C ARG A 437 18.48 2.78 -10.87
N ALA A 438 19.67 3.14 -10.40
CA ALA A 438 20.51 4.17 -11.01
C ALA A 438 21.13 3.72 -12.34
N HIS A 439 21.47 2.44 -12.46
CA HIS A 439 22.24 1.93 -13.59
C HIS A 439 21.40 1.23 -14.66
N GLU A 440 20.33 0.53 -14.30
CA GLU A 440 19.62 -0.36 -15.24
C GLU A 440 18.25 0.15 -15.69
N THR A 441 17.62 1.07 -14.96
CA THR A 441 16.17 1.32 -15.13
C THR A 441 15.76 2.78 -15.29
N LEU A 442 16.73 3.69 -15.43
CA LEU A 442 16.46 5.10 -15.75
C LEU A 442 15.98 5.21 -17.21
N ASN A 443 14.86 5.91 -17.43
CA ASN A 443 14.34 6.12 -18.77
C ASN A 443 15.07 7.28 -19.46
N TRP A 444 15.91 6.96 -20.43
CA TRP A 444 16.59 7.94 -21.30
C TRP A 444 15.97 8.06 -22.69
N VAL A 445 14.94 7.27 -22.98
CA VAL A 445 14.39 7.10 -24.33
C VAL A 445 13.25 8.07 -24.59
N GLU A 446 12.33 8.22 -23.63
CA GLU A 446 11.17 9.09 -23.77
C GLU A 446 11.52 10.55 -23.44
N ALA A 447 10.92 11.52 -24.14
CA ALA A 447 11.23 12.95 -23.97
C ALA A 447 11.06 13.48 -22.53
N GLY A 448 10.08 12.95 -21.78
CA GLY A 448 9.87 13.24 -20.35
C GLY A 448 10.48 12.21 -19.39
N GLY A 449 11.00 11.10 -19.92
CA GLY A 449 11.52 9.95 -19.19
C GLY A 449 12.63 10.30 -18.18
N PRO A 450 13.66 11.08 -18.56
CA PRO A 450 14.76 11.40 -17.64
C PRO A 450 14.28 12.19 -16.43
N PHE A 451 13.38 13.16 -16.63
CA PHE A 451 12.90 14.01 -15.56
C PHE A 451 12.14 13.22 -14.50
N ILE A 452 11.17 12.39 -14.91
CA ILE A 452 10.38 11.60 -13.97
C ILE A 452 11.21 10.49 -13.31
N SER A 453 12.08 9.82 -14.07
CA SER A 453 12.91 8.72 -13.57
C SER A 453 13.92 9.20 -12.54
N LEU A 454 14.61 10.31 -12.81
CA LEU A 454 15.55 10.92 -11.87
C LEU A 454 14.83 11.47 -10.64
N SER A 455 13.68 12.13 -10.83
CA SER A 455 12.88 12.64 -9.71
C SER A 455 12.47 11.50 -8.76
N LEU A 456 11.99 10.39 -9.33
CA LEU A 456 11.64 9.19 -8.57
C LEU A 456 12.86 8.62 -7.85
N TRP A 457 13.98 8.44 -8.53
CA TRP A 457 15.21 7.94 -7.93
C TRP A 457 15.69 8.82 -6.76
N PHE A 458 15.65 10.15 -6.90
CA PHE A 458 15.97 11.07 -5.80
C PHE A 458 14.98 10.99 -4.64
N ALA A 459 13.69 10.74 -4.91
CA ALA A 459 12.70 10.52 -3.85
C ALA A 459 12.95 9.19 -3.10
N GLU A 460 13.36 8.14 -3.80
CA GLU A 460 13.76 6.85 -3.22
C GLU A 460 15.04 6.98 -2.38
N LEU A 461 16.04 7.70 -2.90
CA LEU A 461 17.27 8.05 -2.20
C LEU A 461 16.99 8.90 -0.95
N TYR A 462 16.05 9.84 -1.04
CA TYR A 462 15.56 10.61 0.11
C TYR A 462 14.98 9.68 1.18
N ALA A 463 14.09 8.76 0.80
CA ALA A 463 13.49 7.80 1.75
C ALA A 463 14.56 6.96 2.46
N PHE A 464 15.55 6.43 1.72
CA PHE A 464 16.67 5.69 2.30
C PHE A 464 17.56 6.56 3.20
N SER A 465 17.97 7.73 2.72
CA SER A 465 18.88 8.62 3.45
C SER A 465 18.27 9.14 4.75
N THR A 466 16.95 9.35 4.83
CA THR A 466 16.31 9.70 6.12
C THR A 466 16.48 8.62 7.19
N VAL A 467 16.42 7.33 6.80
CA VAL A 467 16.67 6.20 7.71
C VAL A 467 18.15 6.09 8.07
N ALA A 468 19.05 6.29 7.10
CA ALA A 468 20.49 6.32 7.35
C ALA A 468 20.89 7.48 8.29
N LEU A 469 20.27 8.65 8.12
CA LEU A 469 20.48 9.81 8.99
C LEU A 469 19.85 9.62 10.37
N LEU A 470 18.74 8.88 10.48
CA LEU A 470 18.18 8.49 11.76
C LEU A 470 19.19 7.66 12.57
N LEU A 471 19.91 6.74 11.93
CA LEU A 471 20.99 5.97 12.56
C LEU A 471 22.06 6.90 13.18
N VAL A 472 22.42 7.99 12.51
CA VAL A 472 23.37 8.98 13.07
C VAL A 472 22.79 9.72 14.28
N GLN A 473 21.51 10.11 14.19
CA GLN A 473 20.80 10.83 15.24
C GLN A 473 20.69 10.03 16.54
N VAL A 474 20.34 8.74 16.47
CA VAL A 474 20.06 7.92 17.67
C VAL A 474 21.16 6.93 18.02
N GLY A 475 22.04 6.61 17.07
CA GLY A 475 23.10 5.62 17.24
C GLY A 475 22.58 4.17 17.25
N VAL A 476 23.52 3.22 17.34
CA VAL A 476 23.20 1.77 17.37
C VAL A 476 22.95 1.27 18.81
N GLY A 477 23.45 2.00 19.81
CA GLY A 477 23.40 1.63 21.21
C GLY A 477 21.99 1.46 21.78
N ARG A 478 21.89 0.82 22.95
CA ARG A 478 20.65 0.86 23.75
C ARG A 478 20.50 2.27 24.32
N LYS A 479 19.27 2.79 24.37
CA LYS A 479 18.95 4.01 25.13
C LYS A 479 19.51 3.79 26.56
N PRO A 480 20.42 4.65 27.05
CA PRO A 480 20.89 4.58 28.43
C PRO A 480 19.68 4.56 29.36
N ALA A 481 19.78 3.84 30.48
CA ALA A 481 18.78 3.97 31.53
C ALA A 481 18.62 5.46 31.88
N ALA A 482 17.40 5.89 32.19
CA ALA A 482 17.16 7.26 32.63
C ALA A 482 18.05 7.53 33.85
N VAL A 483 19.13 8.27 33.65
CA VAL A 483 20.01 8.69 34.73
C VAL A 483 19.23 9.76 35.48
N GLY A 484 19.08 9.60 36.80
CA GLY A 484 18.51 10.67 37.63
C GLY A 484 19.30 11.96 37.46
N ALA A 485 18.70 13.09 37.82
CA ALA A 485 19.44 14.35 37.84
C ALA A 485 20.78 14.16 38.59
N PRO A 486 21.89 14.74 38.11
CA PRO A 486 23.17 14.65 38.79
C PRO A 486 23.01 15.06 40.26
N VAL A 487 23.72 14.40 41.17
CA VAL A 487 23.71 14.82 42.58
C VAL A 487 24.50 16.12 42.69
N ALA A 488 23.79 17.25 42.69
CA ALA A 488 24.35 18.54 43.03
C ALA A 488 24.26 18.77 44.56
N SER A 489 25.21 19.55 45.10
CA SER A 489 25.12 20.00 46.49
C SER A 489 23.81 20.75 46.72
N SER A 490 23.17 20.59 47.88
CA SER A 490 21.99 21.39 48.26
C SER A 490 22.27 22.90 48.29
N ALA A 491 23.54 23.29 48.37
CA ALA A 491 24.00 24.68 48.26
C ALA A 491 24.06 25.21 46.81
N PHE A 492 24.00 24.36 45.79
CA PHE A 492 24.01 24.79 44.38
C PHE A 492 22.64 25.35 43.98
N GLN A 493 22.41 26.63 44.28
CA GLN A 493 21.17 27.36 43.97
C GLN A 493 21.44 28.64 43.15
N PRO A 494 21.82 28.53 41.86
CA PRO A 494 21.95 29.70 40.99
C PRO A 494 20.62 30.46 40.87
N SER A 495 20.68 31.76 40.63
CA SER A 495 19.48 32.55 40.34
C SER A 495 18.84 32.14 39.00
N VAL A 496 17.50 32.07 38.95
CA VAL A 496 16.76 31.60 37.79
C VAL A 496 15.70 32.61 37.35
N ASP A 497 15.79 33.06 36.10
CA ASP A 497 14.76 33.87 35.45
C ASP A 497 13.83 32.99 34.62
N ILE A 498 12.54 32.97 34.96
CA ILE A 498 11.51 32.27 34.21
C ILE A 498 10.85 33.24 33.24
N MET A 499 11.08 33.05 31.94
CA MET A 499 10.57 33.91 30.88
C MET A 499 9.37 33.26 30.16
N ILE A 500 8.24 33.97 30.14
CA ILE A 500 7.00 33.54 29.52
C ILE A 500 6.60 34.56 28.43
N PRO A 501 6.94 34.32 27.15
CA PRO A 501 6.57 35.22 26.07
C PRO A 501 5.12 34.98 25.62
N ILE A 502 4.37 36.07 25.42
CA ILE A 502 2.98 36.10 24.97
C ILE A 502 2.78 37.05 23.79
N TYR A 503 1.89 36.69 22.86
CA TYR A 503 1.55 37.52 21.69
C TYR A 503 0.05 37.67 21.44
N SER A 504 -0.71 36.59 21.36
CA SER A 504 -2.16 36.68 21.09
C SER A 504 -3.00 35.63 21.82
N GLU A 505 -2.36 34.85 22.69
CA GLU A 505 -2.98 33.87 23.56
C GLU A 505 -3.91 34.59 24.56
N SER A 506 -4.96 33.91 25.04
CA SER A 506 -5.87 34.50 26.03
C SER A 506 -5.22 34.59 27.41
N CYS A 507 -5.65 35.56 28.21
CA CYS A 507 -5.27 35.67 29.62
C CYS A 507 -5.58 34.39 30.41
N GLU A 508 -6.60 33.63 29.99
CA GLU A 508 -6.94 32.35 30.60
C GLU A 508 -5.84 31.29 30.44
N ILE A 509 -5.18 31.25 29.29
CA ILE A 509 -4.07 30.32 29.03
C ILE A 509 -2.84 30.78 29.82
N LEU A 510 -2.53 32.08 29.77
CA LEU A 510 -1.42 32.67 30.53
C LEU A 510 -1.56 32.43 32.03
N GLU A 511 -2.77 32.57 32.58
CA GLU A 511 -3.05 32.35 34.00
C GLU A 511 -2.64 30.95 34.44
N LYS A 512 -2.96 29.90 33.67
CA LYS A 512 -2.59 28.52 34.01
C LYS A 512 -1.07 28.35 34.08
N THR A 513 -0.35 28.95 33.15
CA THR A 513 1.11 28.90 33.08
C THR A 513 1.75 29.69 34.22
N LEU A 514 1.22 30.87 34.57
CA LEU A 514 1.66 31.65 35.72
C LEU A 514 1.44 30.91 37.04
N ILE A 515 0.30 30.23 37.21
CA ILE A 515 0.04 29.40 38.39
C ILE A 515 1.08 28.26 38.50
N GLY A 516 1.38 27.59 37.39
CA GLY A 516 2.41 26.55 37.33
C GLY A 516 3.80 27.10 37.67
N ALA A 517 4.20 28.21 37.05
CA ALA A 517 5.50 28.84 37.27
C ALA A 517 5.67 29.32 38.72
N ALA A 518 4.64 29.94 39.30
CA ALA A 518 4.62 30.34 40.70
C ALA A 518 4.70 29.14 41.66
N ALA A 519 4.16 27.98 41.27
CA ALA A 519 4.19 26.76 42.06
C ALA A 519 5.53 25.99 42.01
N ILE A 520 6.49 26.41 41.19
CA ILE A 520 7.82 25.79 41.14
C ILE A 520 8.53 25.98 42.48
N VAL A 521 8.99 24.88 43.07
CA VAL A 521 9.68 24.90 44.37
C VAL A 521 11.16 25.23 44.15
N TYR A 522 11.51 26.51 44.28
CA TYR A 522 12.87 27.03 44.14
C TYR A 522 12.95 28.42 44.82
N LEU A 523 14.02 28.69 45.58
CA LEU A 523 14.15 29.92 46.38
C LEU A 523 14.49 31.12 45.49
N SER A 524 15.57 31.03 44.73
CA SER A 524 16.11 32.13 43.92
C SER A 524 15.51 32.17 42.52
N LYS A 525 14.19 32.25 42.39
CA LYS A 525 13.50 32.37 41.09
C LYS A 525 12.77 33.71 40.92
N GLN A 526 12.78 34.23 39.71
CA GLN A 526 11.98 35.39 39.29
C GLN A 526 11.16 35.05 38.06
N ILE A 527 9.94 35.56 37.96
CA ILE A 527 9.03 35.27 36.84
C ILE A 527 8.83 36.55 36.02
N PHE A 528 8.99 36.44 34.70
CA PHE A 528 8.87 37.53 33.75
C PHE A 528 7.85 37.18 32.67
N VAL A 529 6.86 38.06 32.46
CA VAL A 529 5.93 37.98 31.32
C VAL A 529 6.41 38.93 30.25
N LEU A 530 6.73 38.39 29.08
CA LEU A 530 7.26 39.14 27.96
C LEU A 530 6.15 39.34 26.93
N ASP A 531 5.53 40.52 26.90
CA ASP A 531 4.30 40.75 26.15
C ASP A 531 4.53 41.56 24.87
N ASP A 532 4.42 40.91 23.70
CA ASP A 532 4.42 41.59 22.40
C ASP A 532 3.01 42.03 21.96
N SER A 533 1.95 41.68 22.71
CA SER A 533 0.57 42.09 22.43
C SER A 533 0.29 43.53 22.89
N HIS A 534 0.95 43.95 23.98
CA HIS A 534 0.82 45.24 24.65
C HIS A 534 -0.59 45.44 25.24
N ARG A 535 -1.15 44.40 25.87
CA ARG A 535 -2.50 44.43 26.46
C ARG A 535 -2.44 44.69 27.96
N ASP A 536 -3.23 45.65 28.44
CA ASP A 536 -3.27 46.01 29.88
C ASP A 536 -3.74 44.85 30.76
N GLU A 537 -4.67 44.03 30.26
CA GLU A 537 -5.13 42.81 30.95
C GLU A 537 -4.00 41.79 31.22
N VAL A 538 -2.99 41.73 30.36
CA VAL A 538 -1.81 40.86 30.53
C VAL A 538 -0.91 41.40 31.62
N ARG A 539 -0.70 42.72 31.68
CA ARG A 539 0.07 43.38 32.75
C ARG A 539 -0.58 43.14 34.11
N ALA A 540 -1.88 43.42 34.23
CA ALA A 540 -2.62 43.22 35.47
C ALA A 540 -2.59 41.76 35.95
N LEU A 541 -2.63 40.80 35.01
CA LEU A 541 -2.52 39.38 35.33
C LEU A 541 -1.11 38.98 35.81
N ALA A 542 -0.06 39.50 35.17
CA ALA A 542 1.32 39.26 35.57
C ALA A 542 1.56 39.74 37.02
N GLU A 543 1.15 40.98 37.32
CA GLU A 543 1.28 41.58 38.65
C GLU A 543 0.53 40.78 39.73
N ARG A 544 -0.68 40.28 39.42
CA ARG A 544 -1.48 39.43 40.34
C ARG A 544 -0.74 38.18 40.80
N TYR A 545 0.09 37.59 39.94
CA TYR A 545 0.86 36.37 40.24
C TYR A 545 2.31 36.66 40.62
N GLY A 546 2.65 37.92 40.90
CA GLY A 546 4.01 38.33 41.29
C GLY A 546 5.04 38.22 40.17
N ALA A 547 4.61 38.24 38.91
CA ALA A 547 5.49 38.25 37.76
C ALA A 547 5.78 39.68 37.30
N THR A 548 7.03 39.95 36.92
CA THR A 548 7.44 41.23 36.35
C THR A 548 7.01 41.31 34.89
N TYR A 549 6.31 42.37 34.51
CA TYR A 549 5.85 42.59 33.15
C TYR A 549 6.89 43.35 32.32
N PHE A 550 7.24 42.83 31.14
CA PHE A 550 8.01 43.53 30.14
C PHE A 550 7.21 43.71 28.85
N GLN A 551 7.18 44.95 28.37
CA GLN A 551 6.64 45.29 27.06
C GLN A 551 7.66 44.93 25.97
N GLY A 552 7.30 43.99 25.11
CA GLY A 552 8.14 43.46 24.05
C GLY A 552 8.34 44.39 22.84
N PRO A 553 9.33 44.13 21.97
CA PRO A 553 9.74 45.05 20.91
C PRO A 553 8.89 44.98 19.63
N LYS A 554 7.94 44.04 19.50
CA LYS A 554 7.16 43.78 18.26
C LYS A 554 8.02 43.55 17.02
N ARG A 555 9.24 43.04 17.20
CA ARG A 555 10.21 42.72 16.13
C ARG A 555 10.87 41.38 16.41
N HIS A 556 11.13 40.61 15.35
CA HIS A 556 11.72 39.27 15.43
C HIS A 556 10.94 38.27 16.31
N ALA A 557 9.63 38.49 16.50
CA ALA A 557 8.73 37.62 17.26
C ALA A 557 9.33 37.24 18.64
N LYS A 558 9.17 35.97 19.02
CA LYS A 558 9.61 35.44 20.32
C LYS A 558 11.10 35.68 20.62
N ALA A 559 11.97 35.47 19.64
CA ALA A 559 13.42 35.64 19.83
C ALA A 559 13.79 37.08 20.20
N GLY A 560 13.16 38.07 19.55
CA GLY A 560 13.36 39.48 19.87
C GLY A 560 12.89 39.84 21.28
N ASN A 561 11.76 39.28 21.70
CA ASN A 561 11.21 39.47 23.04
C ASN A 561 12.11 38.88 24.13
N LEU A 562 12.60 37.65 23.93
CA LEU A 562 13.58 37.00 24.82
C LEU A 562 14.89 37.80 24.92
N ASN A 563 15.44 38.25 23.79
CA ASN A 563 16.69 39.03 23.80
C ASN A 563 16.56 40.38 24.51
N GLN A 564 15.40 41.05 24.37
CA GLN A 564 15.15 42.28 25.12
C GLN A 564 15.08 42.00 26.63
N ALA A 565 14.42 40.92 27.05
CA ALA A 565 14.35 40.52 28.45
C ALA A 565 15.76 40.19 29.00
N LEU A 566 16.58 39.45 28.24
CA LEU A 566 17.95 39.11 28.63
C LEU A 566 18.83 40.34 28.90
N SER A 567 18.56 41.48 28.23
CA SER A 567 19.27 42.74 28.46
C SER A 567 18.85 43.49 29.73
N ARG A 568 17.75 43.08 30.36
CA ARG A 568 17.12 43.75 31.53
C ARG A 568 17.07 42.90 32.78
N THR A 569 17.57 41.66 32.71
CA THR A 569 17.60 40.73 33.85
C THR A 569 18.99 40.14 34.02
N ASP A 570 19.25 39.58 35.19
CA ASP A 570 20.59 39.17 35.64
C ASP A 570 20.65 37.72 36.18
N GLY A 571 19.55 36.95 36.12
CA GLY A 571 19.53 35.56 36.60
C GLY A 571 20.55 34.66 35.91
N GLU A 572 21.35 33.89 36.65
CA GLU A 572 22.42 33.05 36.11
C GLU A 572 21.90 32.00 35.10
N LEU A 573 20.70 31.48 35.37
CA LEU A 573 19.96 30.58 34.49
C LEU A 573 18.68 31.24 33.97
N VAL A 574 18.26 30.83 32.78
CA VAL A 574 17.06 31.34 32.10
C VAL A 574 16.19 30.18 31.68
N VAL A 575 14.94 30.17 32.12
CA VAL A 575 13.93 29.20 31.70
C VAL A 575 13.04 29.84 30.65
N VAL A 576 12.72 29.10 29.60
CA VAL A 576 11.75 29.55 28.59
C VAL A 576 10.54 28.62 28.59
N PHE A 577 9.37 29.18 28.89
CA PHE A 577 8.08 28.52 28.73
C PHE A 577 7.22 29.28 27.73
N ASP A 578 6.69 28.61 26.72
CA ASP A 578 5.59 29.19 25.94
C ASP A 578 4.37 29.47 26.84
N THR A 579 3.57 30.46 26.47
CA THR A 579 2.38 30.87 27.23
C THR A 579 1.41 29.72 27.51
N ASP A 580 1.38 28.68 26.66
CA ASP A 580 0.51 27.51 26.83
C ASP A 580 1.17 26.32 27.53
N HIS A 581 2.44 26.40 27.95
CA HIS A 581 3.17 25.32 28.61
C HIS A 581 3.24 25.50 30.12
N ILE A 582 2.41 24.75 30.84
CA ILE A 582 2.30 24.79 32.29
C ILE A 582 3.39 23.91 32.90
N PRO A 583 4.35 24.47 33.68
CA PRO A 583 5.39 23.67 34.32
C PRO A 583 4.89 22.94 35.57
N VAL A 584 5.50 21.79 35.86
CA VAL A 584 5.29 21.07 37.12
C VAL A 584 6.15 21.69 38.24
N SER A 585 5.72 21.52 39.48
CA SER A 585 6.37 22.09 40.66
C SER A 585 7.83 21.65 40.87
N THR A 586 8.21 20.48 40.33
CA THR A 586 9.58 19.92 40.40
C THR A 586 10.46 20.28 39.22
N PHE A 587 10.00 21.10 38.25
CA PHE A 587 10.73 21.40 37.02
C PHE A 587 12.19 21.82 37.26
N LEU A 588 12.44 22.78 38.16
CA LEU A 588 13.80 23.25 38.45
C LEU A 588 14.62 22.23 39.26
N ALA A 589 13.99 21.49 40.19
CA ALA A 589 14.68 20.44 40.95
C ALA A 589 15.22 19.32 40.06
N GLU A 590 14.55 19.05 38.94
CA GLU A 590 14.92 18.00 37.98
C GLU A 590 15.87 18.48 36.88
N THR A 591 16.02 19.79 36.68
CA THR A 591 16.80 20.38 35.56
C THR A 591 18.03 21.16 36.00
N VAL A 592 17.95 21.94 37.08
CA VAL A 592 19.07 22.76 37.58
C VAL A 592 20.31 21.94 37.96
N PRO A 593 20.23 20.73 38.55
CA PRO A 593 21.42 19.98 38.94
C PRO A 593 22.41 19.68 37.80
N TYR A 594 21.95 19.66 36.55
CA TYR A 594 22.81 19.48 35.37
C TYR A 594 23.78 20.65 35.13
N PHE A 595 23.48 21.84 35.66
CA PHE A 595 24.34 23.02 35.54
C PHE A 595 25.50 23.03 36.54
N ALA A 596 25.62 22.00 37.38
CA ALA A 596 26.86 21.75 38.12
C ALA A 596 28.05 21.53 37.16
N ASP A 597 27.80 21.05 35.93
CA ASP A 597 28.80 21.12 34.85
C ASP A 597 28.87 22.57 34.32
N PRO A 598 30.04 23.25 34.45
CA PRO A 598 30.21 24.62 34.00
C PRO A 598 30.08 24.77 32.48
N ARG A 599 30.24 23.69 31.69
CA ARG A 599 30.05 23.67 30.23
C ARG A 599 28.63 23.27 29.82
N MET A 600 27.71 23.03 30.76
CA MET A 600 26.29 22.84 30.43
C MET A 600 25.69 24.15 29.94
N GLY A 601 25.37 24.21 28.65
CA GLY A 601 24.74 25.36 28.01
C GLY A 601 23.23 25.37 28.20
N PHE A 602 22.58 24.22 28.03
CA PHE A 602 21.14 24.11 28.24
C PHE A 602 20.66 22.69 28.55
N VAL A 603 19.48 22.60 29.18
CA VAL A 603 18.78 21.35 29.50
C VAL A 603 17.38 21.44 28.91
N GLN A 604 17.00 20.47 28.07
CA GLN A 604 15.69 20.39 27.42
C GLN A 604 14.82 19.31 28.07
N THR A 605 13.53 19.57 28.25
CA THR A 605 12.51 18.56 28.62
C THR A 605 11.59 18.24 27.43
N PRO A 606 10.95 17.07 27.34
CA PRO A 606 9.98 16.78 26.28
C PRO A 606 8.85 17.81 26.23
N HIS A 607 8.35 18.10 25.01
CA HIS A 607 7.07 18.79 24.83
C HIS A 607 5.94 17.79 24.93
N HIS A 608 5.27 17.80 26.08
CA HIS A 608 4.10 16.98 26.34
C HIS A 608 2.81 17.79 26.12
N PHE A 609 1.78 17.16 25.56
CA PHE A 609 0.48 17.80 25.34
C PHE A 609 -0.63 17.10 26.11
N TYR A 610 -1.38 17.87 26.90
CA TYR A 610 -2.47 17.32 27.71
C TYR A 610 -3.79 17.20 26.95
N ASN A 611 -3.91 17.80 25.76
CA ASN A 611 -5.03 17.63 24.84
C ASN A 611 -4.70 16.62 23.73
N GLN A 612 -5.73 16.06 23.10
CA GLN A 612 -5.55 15.14 21.97
C GLN A 612 -5.14 15.88 20.71
N ASP A 613 -4.22 15.31 19.94
CA ASP A 613 -3.93 15.81 18.60
C ASP A 613 -5.08 15.56 17.62
N ILE A 614 -5.00 16.22 16.46
CA ILE A 614 -6.04 16.14 15.42
C ILE A 614 -6.28 14.70 14.94
N PHE A 615 -5.27 13.84 14.92
CA PHE A 615 -5.35 12.47 14.42
C PHE A 615 -6.00 11.55 15.47
N GLN A 616 -5.52 11.63 16.72
CA GLN A 616 -6.10 10.94 17.86
C GLN A 616 -7.59 11.24 17.98
N ARG A 617 -7.95 12.51 17.77
CA ARG A 617 -9.34 12.97 17.81
C ARG A 617 -10.15 12.52 16.60
N ALA A 618 -9.66 12.70 15.36
CA ALA A 618 -10.36 12.31 14.14
C ALA A 618 -10.68 10.80 14.13
N LEU A 619 -9.73 9.98 14.57
CA LEU A 619 -9.86 8.52 14.66
C LEU A 619 -10.51 8.06 15.99
N GLY A 620 -10.59 8.94 16.99
CA GLY A 620 -11.18 8.66 18.30
C GLY A 620 -10.41 7.60 19.08
N THR A 621 -9.08 7.57 18.96
CA THR A 621 -8.23 6.61 19.67
C THR A 621 -8.02 6.99 21.13
N GLY A 622 -8.27 8.26 21.48
CA GLY A 622 -7.86 8.83 22.75
C GLY A 622 -6.33 8.78 22.92
N PHE A 623 -5.85 8.88 24.16
CA PHE A 623 -4.43 8.84 24.50
C PHE A 623 -3.77 7.45 24.45
N ARG A 624 -4.49 6.43 23.95
CA ARG A 624 -3.93 5.06 23.78
C ARG A 624 -2.86 5.00 22.70
N ILE A 625 -2.97 5.86 21.69
CA ILE A 625 -1.97 6.02 20.65
C ILE A 625 -1.11 7.21 21.04
N PRO A 626 0.23 7.13 20.96
CA PRO A 626 1.11 8.26 21.22
C PRO A 626 0.72 9.48 20.37
N ASN A 627 0.90 10.69 20.91
CA ASN A 627 0.78 11.92 20.14
C ASN A 627 1.79 11.89 18.99
N GLU A 628 1.45 12.50 17.85
CA GLU A 628 2.35 12.61 16.70
C GLU A 628 3.78 13.02 17.14
N GLN A 629 3.89 14.02 18.02
CA GLN A 629 5.17 14.65 18.38
C GLN A 629 6.02 13.82 19.36
N ASP A 630 5.41 12.86 20.06
CA ASP A 630 6.13 12.07 21.09
C ASP A 630 7.32 11.29 20.51
N LEU A 631 7.25 10.89 19.23
CA LEU A 631 8.33 10.18 18.55
C LEU A 631 9.60 11.03 18.56
N PHE A 632 9.47 12.30 18.20
CA PHE A 632 10.59 13.21 18.18
C PHE A 632 11.01 13.60 19.61
N ASN A 633 10.04 13.98 20.45
CA ASN A 633 10.32 14.52 21.79
C ASN A 633 10.88 13.49 22.77
N HIS A 634 10.52 12.20 22.71
CA HIS A 634 11.02 11.20 23.66
C HIS A 634 12.00 10.20 23.04
N ALA A 635 11.76 9.79 21.79
CA ALA A 635 12.57 8.77 21.14
C ALA A 635 13.82 9.37 20.50
N ILE A 636 13.63 10.34 19.59
CA ILE A 636 14.73 10.93 18.82
C ILE A 636 15.60 11.82 19.73
N GLN A 637 15.02 12.78 20.46
CA GLN A 637 15.76 13.62 21.41
C GLN A 637 16.48 12.79 22.49
N GLY A 638 15.81 11.77 23.04
CA GLY A 638 16.42 10.83 23.98
C GLY A 638 17.58 10.03 23.37
N GLY A 639 17.50 9.64 22.09
CA GLY A 639 18.62 9.02 21.37
C GLY A 639 19.77 10.01 21.14
N ARG A 640 19.46 11.26 20.83
CA ARG A 640 20.45 12.34 20.61
C ARG A 640 21.19 12.73 21.88
N HIS A 641 20.54 12.63 23.03
CA HIS A 641 21.14 12.90 24.33
C HIS A 641 22.41 12.07 24.59
N THR A 642 22.45 10.83 24.09
CA THR A 642 23.57 9.89 24.31
C THR A 642 24.93 10.38 23.82
N TRP A 643 24.93 11.41 22.97
CA TRP A 643 26.14 12.03 22.43
C TRP A 643 26.14 13.55 22.57
N GLY A 644 25.28 14.11 23.42
CA GLY A 644 25.18 15.56 23.65
C GLY A 644 24.58 16.32 22.46
N GLY A 645 23.70 15.66 21.67
CA GLY A 645 23.09 16.21 20.46
C GLY A 645 21.66 16.72 20.62
N ALA A 646 21.14 16.74 21.86
CA ALA A 646 19.80 17.25 22.14
C ALA A 646 19.76 18.76 21.90
N PHE A 647 18.67 19.26 21.33
CA PHE A 647 18.53 20.68 20.98
C PHE A 647 17.24 21.30 21.50
N PHE A 648 17.24 22.62 21.64
CA PHE A 648 16.10 23.41 22.09
C PHE A 648 14.95 23.36 21.09
N VAL A 649 13.75 23.05 21.57
CA VAL A 649 12.54 22.91 20.74
C VAL A 649 11.51 24.02 21.01
N GLY A 650 11.94 25.13 21.60
CA GLY A 650 11.13 26.33 21.79
C GLY A 650 10.60 26.53 23.22
N SER A 651 10.33 25.48 24.00
CA SER A 651 9.77 25.63 25.36
C SER A 651 10.29 24.54 26.29
N GLY A 652 10.13 24.68 27.60
CA GLY A 652 10.50 23.67 28.58
C GLY A 652 12.02 23.44 28.66
N ALA A 653 12.80 24.51 28.51
CA ALA A 653 14.25 24.42 28.56
C ALA A 653 14.83 25.45 29.54
N VAL A 654 15.94 25.06 30.17
CA VAL A 654 16.77 25.90 31.02
C VAL A 654 18.07 26.19 30.27
N PHE A 655 18.53 27.43 30.29
CA PHE A 655 19.75 27.90 29.66
C PHE A 655 20.68 28.51 30.69
N ARG A 656 21.98 28.33 30.50
CA ARG A 656 22.98 29.16 31.17
C ARG A 656 23.05 30.52 30.46
N ARG A 657 22.87 31.61 31.19
CA ARG A 657 22.90 32.96 30.60
C ARG A 657 24.20 33.23 29.85
N ALA A 658 25.34 32.92 30.47
CA ALA A 658 26.66 33.11 29.86
C ALA A 658 26.79 32.41 28.49
N ALA A 659 26.17 31.23 28.33
CA ALA A 659 26.18 30.50 27.06
C ALA A 659 25.39 31.24 25.98
N ILE A 660 24.21 31.75 26.33
CA ILE A 660 23.36 32.55 25.42
C ILE A 660 24.03 33.88 25.06
N GLN A 661 24.69 34.55 26.01
CA GLN A 661 25.42 35.79 25.76
C GLN A 661 26.61 35.58 24.81
N GLU A 662 27.33 34.46 24.92
CA GLU A 662 28.46 34.14 24.03
C GLU A 662 28.04 33.97 22.54
N VAL A 663 26.79 33.58 22.30
CA VAL A 663 26.21 33.48 20.94
C VAL A 663 25.40 34.73 20.54
N ASN A 664 25.53 35.83 21.29
CA ASN A 664 24.82 37.10 21.08
C ASN A 664 23.29 37.02 21.22
N GLY A 665 22.80 36.18 22.14
CA GLY A 665 21.37 35.98 22.37
C GLY A 665 20.75 34.85 21.54
N PHE A 666 19.43 34.75 21.58
CA PHE A 666 18.65 33.87 20.70
C PHE A 666 18.75 34.37 19.25
N ASN A 667 18.91 33.44 18.31
CA ASN A 667 19.15 33.78 16.91
C ASN A 667 17.91 34.40 16.24
N LEU A 668 18.10 35.45 15.44
CA LEU A 668 17.02 36.24 14.83
C LEU A 668 16.79 35.93 13.33
N MET A 669 17.62 35.09 12.71
CA MET A 669 17.60 34.86 11.26
C MET A 669 16.42 34.02 10.80
N SER A 670 16.14 32.92 11.51
CA SER A 670 15.09 31.96 11.17
C SER A 670 13.84 32.15 12.05
N ILE A 671 12.68 31.77 11.54
CA ILE A 671 11.43 31.70 12.31
C ILE A 671 11.47 30.56 13.35
N THR A 672 12.37 29.60 13.18
CA THR A 672 12.68 28.56 14.17
C THR A 672 13.99 28.91 14.85
N GLU A 673 13.95 29.92 15.74
CA GLU A 673 15.11 30.41 16.48
C GLU A 673 15.72 29.33 17.38
N ASP A 674 14.91 28.34 17.74
CA ASP A 674 15.15 27.34 18.76
C ASP A 674 16.28 26.36 18.39
N ILE A 675 16.10 25.63 17.30
CA ILE A 675 17.11 24.73 16.73
C ILE A 675 18.33 25.51 16.25
N HIS A 676 18.13 26.73 15.74
CA HIS A 676 19.20 27.58 15.23
C HIS A 676 20.12 28.05 16.35
N THR A 677 19.57 28.53 17.47
CA THR A 677 20.36 28.93 18.64
C THR A 677 21.15 27.74 19.18
N SER A 678 20.54 26.56 19.24
CA SER A 678 21.21 25.34 19.70
C SER A 678 22.41 24.96 18.84
N GLN A 679 22.30 25.08 17.51
CA GLN A 679 23.39 24.83 16.57
C GLN A 679 24.61 25.72 16.90
N HIS A 680 24.39 27.00 17.18
CA HIS A 680 25.48 27.94 17.50
C HIS A 680 26.06 27.73 18.90
N LEU A 681 25.23 27.35 19.89
CA LEU A 681 25.71 26.97 21.22
C LEU A 681 26.65 25.74 21.15
N HIS A 682 26.24 24.71 20.41
CA HIS A 682 27.09 23.53 20.19
C HIS A 682 28.34 23.86 19.36
N ALA A 683 28.27 24.80 18.42
CA ALA A 683 29.43 25.26 17.65
C ALA A 683 30.49 25.97 18.52
N LYS A 684 30.04 26.63 19.60
CA LYS A 684 30.91 27.20 20.66
C LYS A 684 31.36 26.17 21.71
N GLY A 685 30.99 24.90 21.53
CA GLY A 685 31.38 23.78 22.39
C GLY A 685 30.61 23.71 23.72
N TRP A 686 29.48 24.38 23.85
CA TRP A 686 28.56 24.18 24.98
C TRP A 686 27.90 22.81 24.90
N LYS A 687 27.64 22.19 26.05
CA LYS A 687 26.95 20.90 26.15
C LYS A 687 25.44 21.09 26.30
N SER A 688 24.69 20.06 25.93
CA SER A 688 23.26 19.97 26.22
C SER A 688 22.88 18.65 26.88
N ALA A 689 21.83 18.72 27.70
CA ALA A 689 21.19 17.55 28.31
C ALA A 689 19.72 17.49 27.96
N PHE A 690 19.16 16.28 28.01
CA PHE A 690 17.74 16.04 27.78
C PHE A 690 17.19 15.22 28.95
N VAL A 691 16.21 15.78 29.65
CA VAL A 691 15.54 15.12 30.79
C VAL A 691 14.24 14.53 30.28
N ASP A 692 14.19 13.22 30.06
CA ASP A 692 13.05 12.50 29.51
C ASP A 692 11.91 12.32 30.54
N LYS A 693 11.40 13.44 31.06
CA LYS A 693 10.27 13.54 31.99
C LYS A 693 9.33 14.66 31.52
N ASP A 694 8.03 14.41 31.60
CA ASP A 694 6.98 15.39 31.28
C ASP A 694 6.91 16.48 32.38
N LEU A 695 7.86 17.43 32.34
CA LEU A 695 8.00 18.49 33.35
C LEU A 695 7.28 19.79 32.98
N ALA A 696 6.81 19.90 31.74
CA ALA A 696 5.95 20.99 31.29
C ALA A 696 4.93 20.44 30.29
N VAL A 697 3.67 20.84 30.42
CA VAL A 697 2.55 20.32 29.64
C VAL A 697 1.83 21.44 28.91
N GLY A 698 1.62 21.27 27.61
CA GLY A 698 1.05 22.30 26.76
C GLY A 698 -0.17 21.88 25.95
N LEU A 699 -0.59 22.77 25.04
CA LEU A 699 -1.68 22.54 24.09
C LEU A 699 -1.15 22.29 22.68
N THR A 700 -1.54 21.18 22.07
CA THR A 700 -1.30 20.94 20.64
C THR A 700 -2.35 21.64 19.77
N ALA A 701 -2.20 21.56 18.44
CA ALA A 701 -3.15 22.14 17.50
C ALA A 701 -4.52 21.45 17.59
N GLU A 702 -5.59 22.25 17.69
CA GLU A 702 -6.95 21.75 17.91
C GLU A 702 -7.78 21.61 16.63
N ASN A 703 -7.25 21.92 15.45
CA ASN A 703 -7.92 21.70 14.17
C ASN A 703 -6.89 21.58 13.04
N LEU A 704 -7.32 21.10 11.88
CA LEU A 704 -6.44 20.81 10.76
C LEU A 704 -5.75 22.08 10.24
N SER A 705 -6.50 23.18 10.10
CA SER A 705 -5.93 24.47 9.67
C SER A 705 -4.79 24.95 10.59
N SER A 706 -4.98 24.92 11.91
CA SER A 706 -3.93 25.32 12.87
C SER A 706 -2.74 24.38 12.84
N TYR A 707 -2.99 23.07 12.66
CA TYR A 707 -1.92 22.08 12.53
C TYR A 707 -1.06 22.33 11.29
N ILE A 708 -1.67 22.61 10.13
CA ILE A 708 -0.94 22.93 8.89
C ILE A 708 -0.14 24.23 9.05
N VAL A 709 -0.70 25.26 9.66
CA VAL A 709 0.00 26.53 9.92
C VAL A 709 1.24 26.29 10.78
N GLN A 710 1.11 25.48 11.84
CA GLN A 710 2.24 25.12 12.72
C GLN A 710 3.33 24.36 11.96
N ARG A 711 2.96 23.33 11.19
CA ARG A 711 3.93 22.52 10.41
C ARG A 711 4.60 23.31 9.30
N ARG A 712 3.85 24.19 8.62
CA ARG A 712 4.39 25.11 7.61
C ARG A 712 5.45 26.01 8.21
N ARG A 713 5.21 26.55 9.42
CA ARG A 713 6.20 27.39 10.12
C ARG A 713 7.49 26.63 10.40
N TRP A 714 7.40 25.42 10.95
CA TRP A 714 8.56 24.60 11.26
C TRP A 714 9.35 24.22 10.01
N MET A 715 8.65 23.78 8.95
CA MET A 715 9.26 23.45 7.67
C MET A 715 10.00 24.65 7.07
N LEU A 716 9.35 25.81 6.98
CA LEU A 716 9.97 27.00 6.41
C LEU A 716 11.16 27.49 7.22
N GLY A 717 11.07 27.51 8.56
CA GLY A 717 12.19 27.90 9.42
C GLY A 717 13.38 26.96 9.30
N CYS A 718 13.14 25.65 9.25
CA CYS A 718 14.20 24.67 9.06
C CYS A 718 14.84 24.77 7.67
N LEU A 719 14.05 24.97 6.62
CA LEU A 719 14.57 25.17 5.27
C LEU A 719 15.32 26.49 5.11
N GLN A 720 14.96 27.54 5.85
CA GLN A 720 15.74 28.78 5.91
C GLN A 720 17.15 28.52 6.49
N ILE A 721 17.25 27.75 7.57
CA ILE A 721 18.54 27.36 8.15
C ILE A 721 19.31 26.47 7.17
N PHE A 722 18.65 25.49 6.56
CA PHE A 722 19.24 24.58 5.57
C PHE A 722 19.90 25.32 4.41
N LEU A 723 19.26 26.39 3.91
CA LEU A 723 19.74 27.17 2.77
C LEU A 723 20.71 28.29 3.15
N LYS A 724 20.53 28.96 4.29
CA LYS A 724 21.29 30.17 4.66
C LYS A 724 22.42 29.92 5.66
N ASP A 725 22.31 28.93 6.53
CA ASP A 725 23.28 28.64 7.58
C ASP A 725 23.38 27.13 7.86
N ASN A 726 23.75 26.39 6.80
CA ASN A 726 23.71 24.94 6.79
C ASN A 726 24.68 24.33 7.82
N PRO A 727 24.23 23.43 8.71
CA PRO A 727 25.05 22.84 9.76
C PRO A 727 26.25 22.05 9.23
N LEU A 728 26.23 21.52 8.00
CA LEU A 728 27.36 20.78 7.43
C LEU A 728 28.62 21.64 7.27
N PHE A 729 28.44 22.95 7.06
CA PHE A 729 29.52 23.91 6.84
C PHE A 729 29.77 24.83 8.04
N CYS A 730 29.00 24.69 9.12
CA CYS A 730 29.15 25.47 10.33
C CYS A 730 30.46 25.10 11.06
N ARG A 731 31.35 26.08 11.24
CA ARG A 731 32.63 25.91 11.94
C ARG A 731 32.39 25.68 13.44
N GLY A 732 33.22 24.85 14.07
CA GLY A 732 33.12 24.54 15.51
C GLY A 732 32.22 23.35 15.87
N LEU A 733 31.32 22.92 14.97
CA LEU A 733 30.53 21.70 15.18
C LEU A 733 31.34 20.43 14.91
N SER A 734 31.19 19.44 15.81
CA SER A 734 31.66 18.08 15.59
C SER A 734 30.95 17.42 14.41
N LEU A 735 31.58 16.44 13.73
CA LEU A 735 30.96 15.74 12.59
C LEU A 735 29.58 15.17 12.92
N ARG A 736 29.41 14.61 14.12
CA ARG A 736 28.12 14.05 14.55
C ARG A 736 27.06 15.11 14.79
N HIS A 737 27.44 16.27 15.36
CA HIS A 737 26.52 17.42 15.46
C HIS A 737 26.12 17.93 14.07
N ARG A 738 27.09 18.08 13.14
CA ARG A 738 26.81 18.54 11.77
C ARG A 738 25.77 17.67 11.08
N VAL A 739 26.02 16.36 11.05
CA VAL A 739 25.11 15.40 10.40
C VAL A 739 23.79 15.29 11.17
N GLY A 740 23.81 15.35 12.50
CA GLY A 740 22.61 15.30 13.34
C GLY A 740 21.68 16.49 13.15
N TYR A 741 22.21 17.72 13.10
CA TYR A 741 21.42 18.91 12.75
C TYR A 741 20.96 18.86 11.29
N PHE A 742 21.85 18.51 10.37
CA PHE A 742 21.50 18.34 8.96
C PHE A 742 20.32 17.38 8.78
N ALA A 743 20.33 16.25 9.48
CA ALA A 743 19.25 15.27 9.45
C ALA A 743 17.88 15.84 9.85
N SER A 744 17.85 16.68 10.89
CA SER A 744 16.61 17.33 11.35
C SER A 744 16.08 18.35 10.36
N LEU A 745 16.97 19.09 9.68
CA LEU A 745 16.59 20.03 8.62
C LEU A 745 16.17 19.31 7.34
N TYR A 746 16.92 18.26 6.95
CA TYR A 746 16.71 17.47 5.75
C TYR A 746 15.35 16.75 5.74
N TYR A 747 14.87 16.30 6.91
CA TYR A 747 13.54 15.70 7.08
C TYR A 747 12.40 16.56 6.49
N PHE A 748 12.52 17.89 6.52
CA PHE A 748 11.48 18.78 6.00
C PHE A 748 11.37 18.83 4.47
N LEU A 749 12.19 18.05 3.74
CA LEU A 749 12.05 17.82 2.30
C LEU A 749 11.04 16.70 1.97
N PHE A 750 10.49 15.98 2.97
CA PHE A 750 9.51 14.91 2.73
C PHE A 750 8.30 15.29 1.84
N PRO A 751 7.76 16.54 1.85
CA PRO A 751 6.62 16.86 1.01
C PRO A 751 6.94 16.71 -0.48
N LEU A 752 8.18 17.02 -0.89
CA LEU A 752 8.66 16.82 -2.27
C LEU A 752 8.65 15.35 -2.66
N ALA A 753 9.28 14.49 -1.84
CA ALA A 753 9.34 13.05 -2.11
C ALA A 753 7.94 12.42 -2.15
N ARG A 754 7.03 12.83 -1.26
CA ARG A 754 5.64 12.34 -1.24
C ARG A 754 4.87 12.70 -2.51
N VAL A 755 5.05 13.91 -3.06
CA VAL A 755 4.40 14.31 -4.31
C VAL A 755 4.98 13.54 -5.50
N VAL A 756 6.29 13.27 -5.52
CA VAL A 756 6.91 12.42 -6.55
C VAL A 756 6.37 11.00 -6.52
N PHE A 757 6.29 10.35 -5.35
CA PHE A 757 5.69 9.01 -5.22
C PHE A 757 4.22 8.99 -5.62
N TRP A 758 3.50 10.08 -5.36
CA TRP A 758 2.09 10.22 -5.78
C TRP A 758 1.94 10.33 -7.30
N ILE A 759 2.73 11.18 -7.96
CA ILE A 759 2.57 11.44 -9.40
C ILE A 759 3.14 10.32 -10.28
N THR A 760 4.10 9.55 -9.78
CA THR A 760 4.78 8.49 -10.54
C THR A 760 3.84 7.47 -11.20
N PRO A 761 2.94 6.77 -10.48
CA PRO A 761 2.03 5.82 -11.13
C PRO A 761 0.99 6.54 -12.00
N LEU A 762 0.63 7.79 -11.68
CA LEU A 762 -0.31 8.59 -12.47
C LEU A 762 0.30 9.00 -13.80
N TYR A 763 1.61 9.20 -13.86
CA TYR A 763 2.31 9.57 -15.09
C TYR A 763 2.13 8.49 -16.17
N PHE A 764 2.31 7.22 -15.82
CA PHE A 764 2.01 6.09 -16.69
C PHE A 764 0.51 6.02 -17.03
N LEU A 765 -0.38 6.05 -16.04
CA LEU A 765 -1.83 5.90 -16.29
C LEU A 765 -2.45 7.05 -17.11
N LEU A 766 -1.89 8.26 -17.03
CA LEU A 766 -2.38 9.44 -17.77
C LEU A 766 -1.74 9.58 -19.14
N PHE A 767 -0.44 9.33 -19.26
CA PHE A 767 0.32 9.66 -20.48
C PHE A 767 0.92 8.45 -21.20
N HIS A 768 0.83 7.25 -20.60
CA HIS A 768 1.48 6.04 -21.09
C HIS A 768 2.99 6.23 -21.31
N LEU A 769 3.62 6.92 -20.35
CA LEU A 769 5.06 7.19 -20.30
C LEU A 769 5.67 6.47 -19.09
N HIS A 770 6.84 5.87 -19.28
CA HIS A 770 7.43 4.93 -18.35
C HIS A 770 8.37 5.60 -17.35
N PRO A 771 8.01 5.68 -16.05
CA PRO A 771 8.93 6.23 -15.04
C PRO A 771 10.08 5.28 -14.66
N ILE A 772 9.97 4.01 -15.04
CA ILE A 772 10.94 2.94 -14.79
C ILE A 772 10.94 2.06 -16.03
N LEU A 773 12.10 1.84 -16.65
CA LEU A 773 12.27 0.86 -17.72
C LEU A 773 12.75 -0.46 -17.12
N SER A 774 11.82 -1.37 -16.81
CA SER A 774 12.10 -2.70 -16.29
C SER A 774 10.85 -3.56 -16.39
N ASP A 775 11.04 -4.87 -16.56
CA ASP A 775 9.98 -5.86 -16.32
C ASP A 775 9.42 -5.73 -14.89
N VAL A 776 8.11 -5.89 -14.74
CA VAL A 776 7.43 -5.78 -13.45
C VAL A 776 7.91 -6.85 -12.46
N SER A 777 8.20 -8.06 -12.93
CA SER A 777 8.72 -9.16 -12.09
C SER A 777 10.10 -8.82 -11.48
N ILE A 778 11.01 -8.28 -12.29
CA ILE A 778 12.35 -7.87 -11.86
C ILE A 778 12.23 -6.65 -10.93
N LEU A 779 11.41 -5.65 -11.28
CA LEU A 779 11.16 -4.50 -10.43
C LEU A 779 10.64 -4.91 -9.05
N VAL A 780 9.66 -5.82 -9.00
CA VAL A 780 9.13 -6.36 -7.73
C VAL A 780 10.21 -7.10 -6.94
N ALA A 781 11.13 -7.81 -7.60
CA ALA A 781 12.22 -8.53 -6.94
C ALA A 781 13.18 -7.60 -6.17
N TYR A 782 13.41 -6.40 -6.70
CA TYR A 782 14.30 -5.38 -6.13
C TYR A 782 13.58 -4.43 -5.17
N VAL A 783 12.39 -3.94 -5.51
CA VAL A 783 11.64 -2.94 -4.71
C VAL A 783 11.05 -3.54 -3.44
N LEU A 784 10.65 -4.81 -3.44
CA LEU A 784 10.00 -5.44 -2.28
C LEU A 784 10.94 -5.53 -1.07
N PRO A 785 12.19 -6.01 -1.19
CA PRO A 785 13.17 -5.92 -0.10
C PRO A 785 13.41 -4.49 0.37
N PHE A 786 13.57 -3.54 -0.56
CA PHE A 786 13.77 -2.13 -0.22
C PHE A 786 12.64 -1.56 0.64
N MET A 787 11.38 -1.74 0.20
CA MET A 787 10.19 -1.29 0.92
C MET A 787 10.04 -1.94 2.29
N LEU A 788 10.40 -3.22 2.41
CA LEU A 788 10.33 -3.95 3.67
C LEU A 788 11.41 -3.48 4.65
N MET A 789 12.64 -3.22 4.17
CA MET A 789 13.77 -2.88 5.03
C MET A 789 13.66 -1.50 5.66
N LEU A 790 13.19 -0.47 4.94
CA LEU A 790 13.09 0.91 5.49
C LEU A 790 12.33 1.00 6.85
N PRO A 791 11.10 0.48 6.99
CA PRO A 791 10.40 0.48 8.28
C PRO A 791 11.04 -0.45 9.32
N LEU A 792 11.62 -1.58 8.90
CA LEU A 792 12.28 -2.51 9.84
C LEU A 792 13.55 -1.90 10.43
N LEU A 793 14.39 -1.25 9.61
CA LEU A 793 15.56 -0.49 10.05
C LEU A 793 15.15 0.57 11.08
N SER A 794 14.13 1.37 10.75
CA SER A 794 13.60 2.40 11.67
C SER A 794 13.11 1.79 13.00
N SER A 795 12.43 0.65 12.95
CA SER A 795 11.90 -0.03 14.15
C SER A 795 12.99 -0.57 15.08
N VAL A 796 14.14 -0.98 14.53
CA VAL A 796 15.29 -1.46 15.30
C VAL A 796 16.10 -0.31 15.88
N LEU A 797 16.16 0.83 15.18
CA LEU A 797 16.77 2.06 15.68
C LEU A 797 15.96 2.70 16.80
N LEU A 798 14.63 2.63 16.74
CA LEU A 798 13.71 3.17 17.74
C LEU A 798 12.80 2.06 18.35
N PRO A 799 13.35 1.14 19.17
CA PRO A 799 12.55 0.08 19.79
C PRO A 799 11.44 0.65 20.68
N GLY A 800 10.24 0.06 20.59
CA GLY A 800 9.08 0.50 21.38
C GLY A 800 8.33 1.72 20.81
N TRP A 801 8.86 2.34 19.75
CA TRP A 801 8.23 3.41 18.98
C TRP A 801 7.68 3.05 17.58
N PRO A 802 7.54 1.77 17.14
CA PRO A 802 7.18 1.48 15.75
C PRO A 802 5.71 1.84 15.45
N ARG A 803 5.52 2.91 14.68
CA ARG A 803 4.24 3.49 14.24
C ARG A 803 3.82 3.02 12.86
N LEU A 804 3.63 1.70 12.72
CA LEU A 804 3.22 1.09 11.45
C LEU A 804 2.00 1.83 10.88
N LEU A 805 2.13 2.37 9.65
CA LEU A 805 1.15 3.19 8.92
C LEU A 805 0.81 4.59 9.48
N TRP A 806 1.09 4.88 10.75
CA TRP A 806 0.74 6.17 11.36
C TRP A 806 1.60 7.32 10.86
N SER A 807 2.92 7.12 10.70
CA SER A 807 3.79 8.17 10.13
C SER A 807 3.36 8.56 8.70
N SER A 808 3.05 7.56 7.86
CA SER A 808 2.51 7.80 6.52
C SER A 808 1.17 8.55 6.55
N THR A 809 0.33 8.28 7.55
CA THR A 809 -0.94 9.01 7.74
C THR A 809 -0.69 10.48 8.06
N TYR A 810 0.21 10.76 9.01
CA TYR A 810 0.54 12.13 9.40
C TYR A 810 1.12 12.94 8.23
N GLU A 811 2.08 12.37 7.52
CA GLU A 811 2.71 13.01 6.37
C GLU A 811 1.72 13.21 5.22
N ALA A 812 0.89 12.22 4.89
CA ALA A 812 -0.10 12.31 3.81
C ALA A 812 -1.09 13.45 4.01
N THR A 813 -1.54 13.68 5.26
CA THR A 813 -2.48 14.78 5.59
C THR A 813 -1.90 16.16 5.27
N VAL A 814 -0.57 16.33 5.33
CA VAL A 814 0.08 17.65 5.17
C VAL A 814 0.99 17.76 3.95
N ALA A 815 1.29 16.67 3.24
CA ALA A 815 2.26 16.66 2.15
C ALA A 815 1.95 17.72 1.07
N PHE A 816 0.73 17.75 0.53
CA PHE A 816 0.36 18.71 -0.51
C PHE A 816 0.33 20.19 -0.07
N PRO A 817 -0.30 20.57 1.06
CA PRO A 817 -0.28 21.97 1.50
C PRO A 817 1.13 22.44 1.86
N LEU A 818 1.98 21.56 2.40
CA LEU A 818 3.38 21.87 2.68
C LEU A 818 4.22 21.97 1.41
N PHE A 819 4.06 21.04 0.46
CA PHE A 819 4.75 21.09 -0.83
C PHE A 819 4.50 22.42 -1.55
N ARG A 820 3.24 22.87 -1.62
CA ARG A 820 2.91 24.21 -2.15
C ARG A 820 3.66 25.31 -1.41
N SER A 821 3.71 25.22 -0.08
CA SER A 821 4.32 26.25 0.76
C SER A 821 5.84 26.30 0.66
N MET A 822 6.51 25.21 0.22
CA MET A 822 7.98 25.22 0.02
C MET A 822 8.41 26.29 -0.99
N PHE A 823 7.58 26.57 -2.01
CA PHE A 823 7.87 27.59 -3.01
C PHE A 823 7.80 29.02 -2.47
N ASP A 824 7.19 29.24 -1.29
CA ASP A 824 7.17 30.56 -0.65
C ASP A 824 8.56 31.04 -0.23
N LEU A 825 9.55 30.13 -0.12
CA LEU A 825 10.95 30.48 0.18
C LEU A 825 11.64 31.24 -0.97
N PHE A 826 11.19 31.02 -2.21
CA PHE A 826 11.73 31.67 -3.40
C PHE A 826 10.99 32.97 -3.75
N LEU A 827 9.86 33.25 -3.09
CA LEU A 827 9.10 34.47 -3.28
C LEU A 827 9.62 35.57 -2.34
N PRO A 828 9.66 36.86 -2.78
CA PRO A 828 10.09 37.99 -1.96
C PRO A 828 9.01 38.41 -0.94
N LYS A 829 8.42 37.46 -0.22
CA LYS A 829 7.41 37.71 0.81
C LYS A 829 8.04 37.57 2.19
N ARG A 830 7.78 38.53 3.09
CA ARG A 830 8.08 38.35 4.51
C ARG A 830 7.23 37.18 5.01
N LEU A 831 7.87 36.08 5.36
CA LEU A 831 7.22 34.95 6.01
C LEU A 831 6.76 35.40 7.40
N GLY A 832 5.50 35.84 7.50
CA GLY A 832 4.92 36.35 8.73
C GLY A 832 4.60 35.23 9.73
N PHE A 833 4.77 35.54 11.01
CA PHE A 833 4.36 34.69 12.13
C PHE A 833 2.85 34.84 12.37
N LYS A 834 2.08 33.76 12.23
CA LYS A 834 0.65 33.73 12.57
C LYS A 834 0.42 32.78 13.74
N VAL A 835 -0.07 33.30 14.85
CA VAL A 835 -0.43 32.49 16.02
C VAL A 835 -1.70 31.70 15.71
N THR A 836 -1.71 30.44 16.15
CA THR A 836 -2.87 29.56 16.02
C THR A 836 -3.86 29.83 17.14
N PRO A 837 -5.15 30.07 16.87
CA PRO A 837 -6.15 30.18 17.91
C PRO A 837 -6.25 28.88 18.73
N LYS A 838 -6.46 29.02 20.05
CA LYS A 838 -6.59 27.94 21.04
C LYS A 838 -7.94 28.06 21.75
N GLY A 839 -8.55 26.94 22.15
CA GLY A 839 -9.86 26.90 22.82
C GLY A 839 -11.06 26.79 21.86
N ILE A 840 -10.90 26.10 20.73
CA ILE A 840 -11.95 26.02 19.70
C ILE A 840 -13.00 24.99 20.08
N THR A 841 -14.26 25.45 20.26
CA THR A 841 -15.40 24.57 20.47
C THR A 841 -16.23 24.42 19.19
N SER A 842 -16.73 23.21 18.95
CA SER A 842 -17.61 22.88 17.83
C SER A 842 -18.69 21.90 18.26
N ALA A 843 -19.95 22.22 17.95
CA ALA A 843 -21.11 21.42 18.34
C ALA A 843 -21.35 20.21 17.43
N SER A 844 -21.02 20.36 16.15
CA SER A 844 -21.24 19.41 15.06
C SER A 844 -19.92 19.01 14.38
N ARG A 845 -20.00 18.06 13.44
CA ARG A 845 -18.85 17.72 12.59
C ARG A 845 -18.74 18.74 11.48
N THR A 846 -17.52 19.16 11.18
CA THR A 846 -17.22 20.14 10.14
C THR A 846 -16.07 19.61 9.30
N PHE A 847 -16.17 19.75 7.98
CA PHE A 847 -15.07 19.44 7.08
C PHE A 847 -14.29 20.71 6.76
N ASP A 848 -12.97 20.69 6.96
CA ASP A 848 -12.11 21.81 6.60
C ASP A 848 -11.81 21.80 5.09
N TRP A 849 -12.69 22.42 4.31
CA TRP A 849 -12.56 22.51 2.85
C TRP A 849 -11.31 23.27 2.40
N ARG A 850 -11.02 24.39 3.08
CA ARG A 850 -9.98 25.32 2.65
C ARG A 850 -8.59 24.69 2.79
N SER A 851 -8.33 24.07 3.94
CA SER A 851 -7.04 23.42 4.20
C SER A 851 -6.84 22.17 3.36
N SER A 852 -7.93 21.50 2.98
CA SER A 852 -7.90 20.20 2.28
C SER A 852 -7.97 20.31 0.75
N LEU A 853 -8.07 21.52 0.19
CA LEU A 853 -8.28 21.73 -1.25
C LEU A 853 -7.22 21.04 -2.12
N SER A 854 -5.94 21.16 -1.73
CA SER A 854 -4.84 20.53 -2.48
C SER A 854 -4.87 19.00 -2.42
N LEU A 855 -5.24 18.44 -1.26
CA LEU A 855 -5.40 17.00 -1.08
C LEU A 855 -6.63 16.47 -1.84
N LEU A 856 -7.71 17.24 -1.87
CA LEU A 856 -8.91 16.92 -2.63
C LEU A 856 -8.63 16.91 -4.14
N ALA A 857 -7.89 17.91 -4.64
CA ALA A 857 -7.46 17.96 -6.03
C ALA A 857 -6.61 16.73 -6.40
N ALA A 858 -5.63 16.37 -5.57
CA ALA A 858 -4.83 15.16 -5.77
C ALA A 858 -5.69 13.88 -5.79
N THR A 859 -6.72 13.81 -4.95
CA THR A 859 -7.67 12.68 -4.90
C THR A 859 -8.48 12.59 -6.20
N VAL A 860 -9.02 13.70 -6.69
CA VAL A 860 -9.79 13.73 -7.95
C VAL A 860 -8.92 13.36 -9.14
N ILE A 861 -7.69 13.88 -9.22
CA ILE A 861 -6.73 13.52 -10.28
C ILE A 861 -6.41 12.02 -10.23
N THR A 862 -6.20 11.46 -9.03
CA THR A 862 -5.94 10.02 -8.86
C THR A 862 -7.12 9.17 -9.31
N LEU A 863 -8.35 9.57 -8.99
CA LEU A 863 -9.56 8.88 -9.44
C LEU A 863 -9.69 8.94 -10.97
N GLY A 864 -9.42 10.09 -11.59
CA GLY A 864 -9.40 10.24 -13.05
C GLY A 864 -8.35 9.35 -13.72
N ALA A 865 -7.14 9.30 -13.17
CA ALA A 865 -6.06 8.44 -13.66
C ALA A 865 -6.40 6.95 -13.54
N ILE A 866 -6.98 6.53 -12.41
CA ILE A 866 -7.46 5.14 -12.23
C ILE A 866 -8.57 4.82 -13.23
N ALA A 867 -9.54 5.72 -13.42
CA ALA A 867 -10.63 5.51 -14.36
C ALA A 867 -10.13 5.36 -15.80
N LYS A 868 -9.22 6.25 -16.25
CA LYS A 868 -8.55 6.14 -17.55
C LYS A 868 -7.74 4.85 -17.66
N GLY A 869 -6.91 4.55 -16.67
CA GLY A 869 -6.07 3.35 -16.66
C GLY A 869 -6.86 2.05 -16.68
N LEU A 870 -7.99 1.98 -15.97
CA LEU A 870 -8.91 0.85 -16.05
C LEU A 870 -9.52 0.72 -17.45
N TRP A 871 -9.97 1.84 -18.03
CA TRP A 871 -10.52 1.83 -19.39
C TRP A 871 -9.49 1.33 -20.41
N GLU A 872 -8.25 1.82 -20.37
CA GLU A 872 -7.17 1.39 -21.27
C GLU A 872 -6.78 -0.08 -21.05
N PHE A 873 -6.68 -0.51 -19.79
CA PHE A 873 -6.39 -1.89 -19.42
C PHE A 873 -7.40 -2.88 -20.02
N TRP A 874 -8.70 -2.53 -20.01
CA TRP A 874 -9.76 -3.36 -20.57
C TRP A 874 -9.85 -3.31 -22.09
N PHE A 875 -9.54 -2.15 -22.71
CA PHE A 875 -9.80 -1.93 -24.13
C PHE A 875 -8.61 -2.25 -25.04
N PHE A 876 -7.38 -1.87 -24.66
CA PHE A 876 -6.21 -2.00 -25.54
C PHE A 876 -5.42 -3.29 -25.31
N GLY A 877 -5.44 -3.85 -24.10
CA GLY A 877 -4.83 -5.15 -23.81
C GLY A 877 -3.29 -5.23 -23.95
N ILE A 878 -2.61 -4.08 -24.08
CA ILE A 878 -1.14 -3.94 -24.15
C ILE A 878 -0.59 -3.70 -22.73
N GLU A 879 0.61 -4.21 -22.42
CA GLU A 879 1.34 -3.97 -21.15
C GLU A 879 0.49 -4.19 -19.87
N LYS A 880 -0.32 -5.26 -19.87
CA LYS A 880 -1.28 -5.54 -18.79
C LYS A 880 -0.61 -5.60 -17.41
N ASP A 881 0.63 -6.06 -17.35
CA ASP A 881 1.45 -6.12 -16.14
C ASP A 881 1.82 -4.72 -15.61
N ALA A 882 2.28 -3.81 -16.48
CA ALA A 882 2.60 -2.43 -16.11
C ALA A 882 1.33 -1.66 -15.68
N TYR A 883 0.22 -1.83 -16.39
CA TYR A 883 -1.08 -1.28 -15.98
C TYR A 883 -1.52 -1.81 -14.62
N PHE A 884 -1.45 -3.13 -14.39
CA PHE A 884 -1.82 -3.72 -13.10
C PHE A 884 -0.95 -3.19 -11.95
N PHE A 885 0.36 -3.08 -12.17
CA PHE A 885 1.30 -2.55 -11.18
C PHE A 885 0.99 -1.08 -10.84
N ASN A 886 0.86 -0.21 -11.86
CA ASN A 886 0.58 1.20 -11.65
C ASN A 886 -0.82 1.47 -11.09
N LEU A 887 -1.85 0.70 -11.49
CA LEU A 887 -3.19 0.75 -10.89
C LEU A 887 -3.16 0.34 -9.42
N SER A 888 -2.38 -0.68 -9.06
CA SER A 888 -2.21 -1.11 -7.66
C SER A 888 -1.58 0.00 -6.82
N TRP A 889 -0.52 0.64 -7.32
CA TRP A 889 0.12 1.79 -6.66
C TRP A 889 -0.78 3.02 -6.58
N ALA A 890 -1.51 3.34 -7.65
CA ALA A 890 -2.51 4.40 -7.64
C ALA A 890 -3.62 4.11 -6.62
N GLY A 891 -4.00 2.85 -6.44
CA GLY A 891 -4.92 2.39 -5.38
C GLY A 891 -4.37 2.63 -3.97
N VAL A 892 -3.10 2.30 -3.72
CA VAL A 892 -2.42 2.59 -2.43
C VAL A 892 -2.35 4.10 -2.17
N ASN A 893 -2.04 4.89 -3.21
CA ASN A 893 -2.07 6.35 -3.14
C ASN A 893 -3.47 6.86 -2.80
N LEU A 894 -4.52 6.36 -3.46
CA LEU A 894 -5.90 6.74 -3.21
C LEU A 894 -6.31 6.45 -1.76
N VAL A 895 -5.99 5.27 -1.22
CA VAL A 895 -6.27 4.93 0.19
C VAL A 895 -5.59 5.92 1.12
N THR A 896 -4.33 6.26 0.86
CA THR A 896 -3.54 7.20 1.68
C THR A 896 -4.13 8.61 1.63
N LEU A 897 -4.55 9.08 0.45
CA LEU A 897 -5.24 10.36 0.26
C LEU A 897 -6.58 10.40 1.00
N LEU A 898 -7.39 9.35 0.91
CA LEU A 898 -8.68 9.24 1.59
C LEU A 898 -8.52 9.22 3.12
N ILE A 899 -7.50 8.54 3.65
CA ILE A 899 -7.15 8.61 5.07
C ILE A 899 -6.80 10.06 5.44
N GLY A 900 -5.99 10.74 4.64
CA GLY A 900 -5.64 12.15 4.84
C GLY A 900 -6.88 13.06 4.87
N LEU A 901 -7.80 12.91 3.91
CA LEU A 901 -9.07 13.65 3.85
C LEU A 901 -9.98 13.33 5.04
N SER A 902 -9.95 12.11 5.54
CA SER A 902 -10.74 11.75 6.73
C SER A 902 -10.28 12.49 7.99
N MET A 903 -9.05 13.00 8.03
CA MET A 903 -8.57 13.85 9.13
C MET A 903 -9.18 15.25 9.08
N ALA A 904 -9.53 15.73 7.88
CA ALA A 904 -10.25 16.99 7.69
C ALA A 904 -11.72 16.91 8.10
N TRP A 905 -12.26 15.70 8.26
CA TRP A 905 -13.61 15.46 8.78
C TRP A 905 -13.60 15.52 10.32
N GLU A 906 -13.59 16.75 10.85
CA GLU A 906 -13.32 16.99 12.27
C GLU A 906 -14.47 16.53 13.17
N ARG A 907 -14.10 15.90 14.30
CA ARG A 907 -15.08 15.52 15.34
C ARG A 907 -15.48 16.74 16.18
N PRO A 908 -16.72 16.77 16.70
CA PRO A 908 -17.17 17.91 17.50
C PRO A 908 -16.36 18.01 18.80
N GLN A 909 -15.76 19.17 19.06
CA GLN A 909 -15.15 19.51 20.35
C GLN A 909 -16.15 20.28 21.20
N ARG A 910 -16.90 19.57 22.05
CA ARG A 910 -17.95 20.18 22.88
C ARG A 910 -17.48 20.65 24.24
N ARG A 911 -16.21 20.41 24.57
CA ARG A 911 -15.61 20.75 25.84
C ARG A 911 -14.79 22.02 25.65
N GLY A 912 -15.01 23.02 26.50
CA GLY A 912 -14.13 24.19 26.58
C GLY A 912 -12.86 23.93 27.38
N GLU A 913 -12.92 22.97 28.32
CA GLU A 913 -11.78 22.55 29.15
C GLU A 913 -11.47 21.07 28.95
N GLU A 914 -10.17 20.77 28.87
CA GLU A 914 -9.69 19.40 28.72
C GLU A 914 -9.77 18.63 30.04
N ARG A 915 -10.02 17.33 29.93
CA ARG A 915 -10.14 16.43 31.07
C ARG A 915 -8.88 15.59 31.21
N ILE A 916 -8.26 15.68 32.38
CA ILE A 916 -7.05 14.95 32.75
C ILE A 916 -7.45 13.72 33.55
N SER A 917 -6.91 12.56 33.21
CA SER A 917 -7.12 11.34 33.99
C SER A 917 -6.23 11.39 35.22
N ARG A 918 -6.80 11.79 36.35
CA ARG A 918 -6.12 11.89 37.63
C ARG A 918 -7.00 11.25 38.70
N ARG A 919 -6.41 10.35 39.48
CA ARG A 919 -7.04 9.69 40.61
C ARG A 919 -6.75 10.49 41.87
N ILE A 920 -7.76 11.18 42.36
CA ILE A 920 -7.75 11.96 43.59
C ILE A 920 -8.86 11.39 44.47
N ASP A 921 -8.54 11.11 45.72
CA ASP A 921 -9.55 10.69 46.69
C ASP A 921 -10.56 11.84 46.86
N CYS A 922 -11.83 11.52 46.72
CA CYS A 922 -12.91 12.50 46.83
C CYS A 922 -14.01 11.99 47.75
N ARG A 923 -14.45 12.85 48.66
CA ARG A 923 -15.60 12.64 49.54
C ARG A 923 -16.77 13.40 48.96
N VAL A 924 -17.84 12.68 48.65
CA VAL A 924 -19.06 13.24 48.05
C VAL A 924 -20.14 13.29 49.13
N GLU A 925 -20.65 14.48 49.39
CA GLU A 925 -21.73 14.75 50.33
C GLU A 925 -22.98 15.19 49.57
N ALA A 926 -23.97 14.29 49.50
CA ALA A 926 -25.24 14.52 48.85
C ALA A 926 -26.39 14.48 49.88
N GLN A 927 -27.57 14.97 49.51
CA GLN A 927 -28.75 15.03 50.39
C GLN A 927 -29.18 13.68 51.01
N ARG A 928 -28.76 12.55 50.41
CA ARG A 928 -29.12 11.18 50.84
C ARG A 928 -27.97 10.40 51.50
N GLY A 929 -26.86 11.08 51.82
CA GLY A 929 -25.72 10.48 52.51
C GLY A 929 -24.37 10.86 51.90
N GLN A 930 -23.32 10.42 52.57
CA GLN A 930 -21.94 10.66 52.20
C GLN A 930 -21.25 9.35 51.82
N PHE A 931 -20.41 9.38 50.80
CA PHE A 931 -19.51 8.28 50.49
C PHE A 931 -18.16 8.78 49.97
N SER A 932 -17.14 7.96 50.17
CA SER A 932 -15.77 8.22 49.68
C SER A 932 -15.54 7.42 48.41
N THR A 933 -14.92 8.04 47.42
CA THR A 933 -14.54 7.41 46.16
C THR A 933 -13.31 8.09 45.58
N VAL A 934 -12.91 7.70 44.36
CA VAL A 934 -11.78 8.26 43.64
C VAL A 934 -12.26 8.80 42.30
N THR A 935 -11.73 9.94 41.92
CA THR A 935 -11.97 10.52 40.59
C THR A 935 -11.42 9.63 39.47
N ASP A 936 -12.11 9.61 38.33
CA ASP A 936 -11.70 8.94 37.10
C ASP A 936 -11.03 9.93 36.13
N ASP A 937 -11.65 11.11 35.97
CA ASP A 937 -11.08 12.28 35.28
C ASP A 937 -11.53 13.59 35.95
N LEU A 938 -10.74 14.66 35.78
CA LEU A 938 -11.06 16.03 36.22
C LEU A 938 -10.72 17.05 35.13
N SER A 939 -11.44 18.16 35.11
CA SER A 939 -11.10 19.39 34.38
C SER A 939 -11.25 20.59 35.32
N LEU A 940 -10.92 21.80 34.85
CA LEU A 940 -11.21 23.03 35.60
C LEU A 940 -12.71 23.28 35.78
N SER A 941 -13.55 22.64 34.96
CA SER A 941 -15.01 22.85 34.93
C SER A 941 -15.80 21.71 35.57
N GLY A 942 -15.18 20.61 35.98
CA GLY A 942 -15.91 19.48 36.57
C GLY A 942 -15.08 18.24 36.81
N LEU A 943 -15.74 17.17 37.25
CA LEU A 943 -15.10 15.88 37.51
C LEU A 943 -15.95 14.71 37.02
N SER A 944 -15.33 13.53 37.00
CA SER A 944 -16.06 12.27 37.04
C SER A 944 -15.44 11.32 38.05
N PHE A 945 -16.25 10.43 38.58
CA PHE A 945 -15.83 9.41 39.53
C PHE A 945 -16.64 8.13 39.34
N LEU A 946 -16.10 7.03 39.82
CA LEU A 946 -16.77 5.73 39.79
C LEU A 946 -17.52 5.51 41.11
N THR A 947 -18.74 5.00 41.06
CA THR A 947 -19.49 4.56 42.23
C THR A 947 -20.01 3.15 42.04
N ALA A 948 -19.91 2.36 43.11
CA ALA A 948 -20.51 1.03 43.23
C ALA A 948 -21.95 1.10 43.76
N SER A 949 -22.34 2.23 44.36
CA SER A 949 -23.71 2.43 44.83
C SER A 949 -24.65 2.45 43.64
N ALA A 950 -25.70 1.65 43.74
CA ALA A 950 -26.71 1.54 42.71
C ALA A 950 -27.80 2.63 42.81
N ASP A 951 -27.66 3.52 43.82
CA ASP A 951 -28.52 4.68 44.02
C ASP A 951 -27.99 5.89 43.21
N PRO A 952 -28.81 6.51 42.35
CA PRO A 952 -28.41 7.68 41.59
C PRO A 952 -28.09 8.83 42.55
N ILE A 953 -26.97 9.52 42.34
CA ILE A 953 -26.69 10.80 43.01
C ILE A 953 -27.62 11.83 42.37
N PRO A 954 -28.67 12.32 43.06
CA PRO A 954 -29.60 13.26 42.47
C PRO A 954 -29.09 14.70 42.66
N GLY A 955 -29.03 15.47 41.57
CA GLY A 955 -28.92 16.92 41.63
C GLY A 955 -27.51 17.45 41.91
N GLU A 956 -27.41 18.32 42.92
CA GLU A 956 -26.19 18.99 43.37
C GLU A 956 -25.65 18.35 44.64
N PHE A 957 -24.34 18.34 44.79
CA PHE A 957 -23.64 17.77 45.92
C PHE A 957 -22.39 18.60 46.23
N GLU A 958 -21.89 18.49 47.44
CA GLU A 958 -20.59 19.02 47.79
C GLU A 958 -19.53 17.93 47.59
N VAL A 959 -18.41 18.30 46.98
CA VAL A 959 -17.27 17.40 46.79
C VAL A 959 -16.04 17.98 47.47
N THR A 960 -15.44 17.18 48.33
CA THR A 960 -14.13 17.44 48.92
C THR A 960 -13.10 16.62 48.18
N LEU A 961 -12.20 17.27 47.42
CA LEU A 961 -11.06 16.65 46.76
C LEU A 961 -9.85 16.70 47.71
N GLN A 962 -9.27 15.54 47.99
CA GLN A 962 -8.12 15.41 48.89
C GLN A 962 -6.81 15.67 48.12
N GLY A 963 -6.16 16.79 48.42
CA GLY A 963 -4.79 17.08 47.99
C GLY A 963 -3.92 17.49 49.17
N ARG A 964 -2.77 18.13 48.91
CA ARG A 964 -1.93 18.69 50.00
C ARG A 964 -2.73 19.63 50.91
N THR A 965 -3.64 20.38 50.32
CA THR A 965 -4.73 21.07 51.01
C THR A 965 -6.04 20.55 50.42
N PRO A 966 -7.08 20.26 51.22
CA PRO A 966 -8.36 19.82 50.67
C PRO A 966 -9.06 20.98 49.94
N MET A 967 -9.72 20.67 48.82
CA MET A 967 -10.57 21.61 48.10
C MET A 967 -12.03 21.18 48.24
N ILE A 968 -12.87 22.07 48.76
CA ILE A 968 -14.32 21.86 48.86
C ILE A 968 -14.99 22.70 47.77
N CYS A 969 -15.86 22.09 46.97
CA CYS A 969 -16.60 22.79 45.91
C CYS A 969 -17.98 22.15 45.70
N ARG A 970 -18.98 22.96 45.33
CA ARG A 970 -20.30 22.46 44.93
C ARG A 970 -20.24 21.98 43.48
N ALA A 971 -20.87 20.84 43.21
CA ALA A 971 -20.93 20.24 41.89
C ALA A 971 -22.34 19.77 41.53
N ARG A 972 -22.68 19.81 40.24
CA ARG A 972 -23.97 19.38 39.69
C ARG A 972 -23.80 18.17 38.78
N VAL A 973 -24.60 17.14 38.99
CA VAL A 973 -24.58 15.93 38.15
C VAL A 973 -25.03 16.25 36.72
N LEU A 974 -24.17 15.95 35.74
CA LEU A 974 -24.46 16.05 34.31
C LEU A 974 -24.94 14.72 33.72
N TYR A 975 -24.29 13.61 34.08
CA TYR A 975 -24.64 12.29 33.56
C TYR A 975 -24.18 11.14 34.47
N HIS A 976 -24.83 9.99 34.28
CA HIS A 976 -24.42 8.69 34.76
C HIS A 976 -24.25 7.73 33.57
N GLU A 977 -23.11 7.05 33.52
CA GLU A 977 -22.79 6.03 32.52
C GLU A 977 -22.59 4.68 33.21
N ILE A 978 -23.33 3.66 32.77
CA ILE A 978 -23.16 2.29 33.28
C ILE A 978 -22.02 1.62 32.51
N LEU A 979 -20.97 1.27 33.25
CA LEU A 979 -19.81 0.54 32.74
C LEU A 979 -20.00 -0.98 32.87
N PRO A 980 -19.24 -1.79 32.12
CA PRO A 980 -19.19 -3.24 32.31
C PRO A 980 -18.86 -3.60 33.78
N GLY A 981 -19.57 -4.59 34.34
CA GLY A 981 -19.40 -5.00 35.75
C GLY A 981 -20.24 -4.23 36.76
N LYS A 982 -21.38 -3.64 36.36
CA LYS A 982 -22.32 -2.89 37.22
C LYS A 982 -21.76 -1.62 37.91
N ARG A 983 -20.56 -1.16 37.54
CA ARG A 983 -20.02 0.13 38.00
C ARG A 983 -20.72 1.29 37.29
N ILE A 984 -20.97 2.39 38.01
CA ILE A 984 -21.56 3.60 37.44
C ILE A 984 -20.50 4.71 37.46
N ARG A 985 -20.22 5.32 36.31
CA ARG A 985 -19.45 6.56 36.23
C ARG A 985 -20.41 7.73 36.34
N CYS A 986 -20.26 8.55 37.38
CA CYS A 986 -20.95 9.82 37.52
C CYS A 986 -20.06 10.93 36.97
N GLY A 987 -20.59 11.77 36.08
CA GLY A 987 -19.94 13.00 35.61
C GLY A 987 -20.69 14.21 36.13
N ALA A 988 -19.96 15.15 36.71
CA ALA A 988 -20.48 16.38 37.29
C ALA A 988 -19.70 17.61 36.81
N GLU A 989 -20.33 18.78 36.88
CA GLU A 989 -19.72 20.09 36.65
C GLU A 989 -19.58 20.85 37.97
N PHE A 990 -18.54 21.66 38.10
CA PHE A 990 -18.37 22.56 39.23
C PHE A 990 -19.29 23.78 39.09
N LEU A 991 -19.87 24.23 40.20
CA LEU A 991 -20.70 25.42 40.26
C LEU A 991 -19.84 26.59 40.75
N ASP A 992 -19.63 27.57 39.87
CA ASP A 992 -18.91 28.84 40.12
C ASP A 992 -17.65 28.69 40.98
N PRO A 993 -16.63 27.95 40.49
CA PRO A 993 -15.40 27.76 41.25
C PRO A 993 -14.69 29.10 41.50
N GLN A 994 -14.43 29.41 42.76
CA GLN A 994 -13.68 30.59 43.19
C GLN A 994 -12.24 30.57 42.65
N ALA A 995 -11.59 31.74 42.58
CA ALA A 995 -10.22 31.86 42.09
C ALA A 995 -9.23 30.92 42.81
N ALA A 996 -9.36 30.78 44.14
CA ALA A 996 -8.54 29.86 44.93
C ALA A 996 -8.74 28.38 44.56
N GLN A 997 -10.00 27.97 44.30
CA GLN A 997 -10.33 26.61 43.84
C GLN A 997 -9.80 26.36 42.43
N ARG A 998 -9.91 27.35 41.52
CA ARG A 998 -9.33 27.27 40.17
C ARG A 998 -7.80 27.11 40.22
N GLN A 999 -7.12 27.87 41.06
CA GLN A 999 -5.67 27.73 41.29
C GLN A 999 -5.32 26.35 41.86
N TRP A 1000 -6.11 25.85 42.81
CA TRP A 1000 -5.93 24.51 43.36
C TRP A 1000 -6.03 23.44 42.27
N LEU A 1001 -7.05 23.53 41.40
CA LEU A 1001 -7.23 22.61 40.28
C LEU A 1001 -6.04 22.68 39.32
N VAL A 1002 -5.56 23.87 38.96
CA VAL A 1002 -4.40 24.00 38.07
C VAL A 1002 -3.15 23.35 38.69
N LYS A 1003 -2.87 23.60 39.98
CA LYS A 1003 -1.72 23.03 40.69
C LYS A 1003 -1.77 21.51 40.79
N ASN A 1004 -2.93 20.93 41.09
CA ASN A 1004 -3.06 19.47 41.29
C ASN A 1004 -3.29 18.69 39.99
N LEU A 1005 -3.80 19.32 38.93
CA LEU A 1005 -4.01 18.68 37.64
C LEU A 1005 -2.80 18.84 36.72
N PHE A 1006 -2.26 20.05 36.58
CA PHE A 1006 -1.18 20.34 35.65
C PHE A 1006 0.18 20.49 36.36
N GLY A 1007 0.21 21.13 37.53
CA GLY A 1007 1.45 21.42 38.27
C GLY A 1007 2.01 20.27 39.12
N ASP A 1008 1.28 19.16 39.26
CA ASP A 1008 1.70 18.00 40.07
C ASP A 1008 2.44 16.98 39.19
N PRO A 1009 3.73 16.68 39.45
CA PRO A 1009 4.50 15.72 38.65
C PRO A 1009 3.88 14.32 38.64
N VAL A 1010 3.19 13.90 39.71
CA VAL A 1010 2.58 12.57 39.81
C VAL A 1010 1.46 12.38 38.77
N THR A 1011 0.88 13.47 38.25
CA THR A 1011 -0.09 13.39 37.16
C THR A 1011 0.54 12.84 35.88
N TRP A 1012 1.80 13.18 35.63
CA TRP A 1012 2.45 12.96 34.34
C TRP A 1012 3.43 11.78 34.33
N GLU A 1013 3.97 11.37 35.49
CA GLU A 1013 4.92 10.24 35.61
C GLU A 1013 4.48 8.94 34.91
N ARG A 1014 3.17 8.66 34.86
CA ARG A 1014 2.59 7.46 34.24
C ARG A 1014 1.70 7.75 33.04
N ALA A 1015 1.77 8.96 32.47
CA ALA A 1015 0.94 9.37 31.34
C ALA A 1015 1.13 8.48 30.10
N HIS A 1016 2.26 7.76 30.02
CA HIS A 1016 2.64 6.93 28.87
C HIS A 1016 2.38 5.43 29.05
N ASP A 1017 2.04 4.97 30.25
CA ASP A 1017 1.94 3.54 30.56
C ASP A 1017 0.82 2.84 29.78
N ALA A 1018 -0.27 3.56 29.50
CA ALA A 1018 -1.44 3.03 28.79
C ALA A 1018 -1.27 3.01 27.25
N ARG A 1019 -0.10 3.42 26.73
CA ARG A 1019 0.15 3.50 25.28
C ARG A 1019 0.35 2.11 24.66
N VAL A 1020 -0.19 1.94 23.46
CA VAL A 1020 0.00 0.71 22.68
C VAL A 1020 1.45 0.60 22.20
N ARG A 1021 2.13 -0.48 22.58
CA ARG A 1021 3.54 -0.74 22.20
C ARG A 1021 3.69 -1.69 21.01
N SER A 1022 2.64 -2.45 20.66
CA SER A 1022 2.68 -3.39 19.55
C SER A 1022 2.38 -2.69 18.21
N PRO A 1023 3.26 -2.81 17.20
CA PRO A 1023 3.04 -2.19 15.89
C PRO A 1023 1.79 -2.72 15.18
N LEU A 1024 1.46 -4.02 15.32
CA LEU A 1024 0.25 -4.59 14.72
C LEU A 1024 -1.03 -4.05 15.35
N LEU A 1025 -1.05 -3.91 16.69
CA LEU A 1025 -2.17 -3.28 17.38
C LEU A 1025 -2.29 -1.80 17.02
N MET A 1026 -1.17 -1.10 16.81
CA MET A 1026 -1.15 0.29 16.35
C MET A 1026 -1.81 0.43 14.98
N ALA A 1027 -1.47 -0.44 14.01
CA ALA A 1027 -2.15 -0.49 12.72
C ALA A 1027 -3.65 -0.83 12.87
N GLY A 1028 -4.00 -1.81 13.71
CA GLY A 1028 -5.40 -2.13 14.02
C GLY A 1028 -6.20 -0.94 14.57
N HIS A 1029 -5.58 -0.10 15.40
CA HIS A 1029 -6.20 1.13 15.90
C HIS A 1029 -6.44 2.20 14.83
N LEU A 1030 -5.59 2.26 13.80
CA LEU A 1030 -5.79 3.15 12.63
C LEU A 1030 -7.03 2.71 11.86
N PHE A 1031 -7.12 1.45 11.45
CA PHE A 1031 -8.27 0.91 10.71
C PHE A 1031 -9.57 0.99 11.51
N ALA A 1032 -9.54 0.56 12.78
CA ALA A 1032 -10.70 0.68 13.67
C ALA A 1032 -11.07 2.15 13.94
N GLY A 1033 -10.10 3.06 13.95
CA GLY A 1033 -10.29 4.50 14.06
C GLY A 1033 -11.00 5.08 12.84
N PHE A 1034 -10.56 4.70 11.64
CA PHE A 1034 -11.16 5.10 10.37
C PHE A 1034 -12.61 4.61 10.28
N TRP A 1035 -12.87 3.34 10.59
CA TRP A 1035 -14.25 2.84 10.61
C TRP A 1035 -15.14 3.54 11.65
N ARG A 1036 -14.57 3.94 12.79
CA ARG A 1036 -15.29 4.73 13.81
C ARG A 1036 -15.52 6.17 13.36
N SER A 1037 -14.65 6.76 12.54
CA SER A 1037 -14.86 8.12 12.02
C SER A 1037 -16.06 8.17 11.07
N LEU A 1038 -16.31 7.10 10.31
CA LEU A 1038 -17.49 6.97 9.44
C LEU A 1038 -18.81 6.79 10.19
N ARG A 1039 -18.78 6.34 11.46
CA ARG A 1039 -20.00 6.15 12.27
C ARG A 1039 -20.37 7.40 13.07
N ALA A 1040 -21.68 7.60 13.27
CA ALA A 1040 -22.19 8.65 14.15
C ALA A 1040 -21.81 8.36 15.62
N PRO A 1041 -21.29 9.35 16.37
CA PRO A 1041 -20.94 9.16 17.78
C PRO A 1041 -22.21 8.92 18.60
N VAL A 1042 -22.29 7.76 19.26
CA VAL A 1042 -23.41 7.43 20.15
C VAL A 1042 -23.15 8.05 21.53
N THR A 1043 -23.70 9.24 21.79
CA THR A 1043 -23.65 9.83 23.14
C THR A 1043 -24.71 9.20 24.04
N ARG A 1044 -24.30 8.35 24.98
CA ARG A 1044 -25.17 7.88 26.08
C ARG A 1044 -25.08 8.83 27.27
N ARG A 1045 -25.50 10.09 27.10
CA ARG A 1045 -25.62 11.05 28.21
C ARG A 1045 -27.00 10.90 28.83
N ARG A 1046 -27.10 10.36 30.04
CA ARG A 1046 -28.35 10.35 30.82
C ARG A 1046 -28.06 10.83 32.22
N ARG A 1047 -28.87 11.75 32.75
CA ARG A 1047 -28.74 12.24 34.13
C ARG A 1047 -29.00 11.15 35.18
N ILE A 1048 -29.73 10.10 34.82
CA ILE A 1048 -30.11 9.01 35.73
C ILE A 1048 -29.75 7.66 35.09
N PRO A 1049 -29.04 6.77 35.80
CA PRO A 1049 -28.70 5.44 35.29
C PRO A 1049 -29.98 4.61 35.14
N ARG A 1050 -30.06 3.83 34.05
CA ARG A 1050 -31.16 2.86 33.86
C ARG A 1050 -30.67 1.43 34.01
N ARG A 1051 -31.23 0.68 34.95
CA ARG A 1051 -30.97 -0.76 35.08
C ARG A 1051 -31.64 -1.48 33.91
N ARG A 1052 -30.86 -2.29 33.18
CA ARG A 1052 -31.43 -3.17 32.17
C ARG A 1052 -32.24 -4.26 32.86
N CYS A 1053 -33.42 -4.51 32.34
CA CYS A 1053 -34.24 -5.65 32.70
C CYS A 1053 -34.92 -6.12 31.42
N LEU A 1054 -35.42 -7.34 31.42
CA LEU A 1054 -36.29 -7.85 30.35
C LEU A 1054 -37.51 -8.41 31.07
N VAL A 1055 -38.54 -7.59 31.21
CA VAL A 1055 -39.78 -7.98 31.86
C VAL A 1055 -40.92 -7.81 30.86
N PRO A 1056 -41.68 -8.88 30.56
CA PRO A 1056 -42.85 -8.77 29.71
C PRO A 1056 -43.93 -7.99 30.44
N VAL A 1057 -44.58 -7.08 29.74
CA VAL A 1057 -45.61 -6.21 30.31
C VAL A 1057 -46.74 -5.99 29.30
N ARG A 1058 -47.97 -5.95 29.79
CA ARG A 1058 -49.12 -5.50 28.99
C ARG A 1058 -49.25 -3.99 29.10
N ILE A 1059 -49.30 -3.34 27.94
CA ILE A 1059 -49.51 -1.89 27.83
C ILE A 1059 -50.81 -1.66 27.08
N GLN A 1060 -51.66 -0.82 27.67
CA GLN A 1060 -52.87 -0.33 27.03
C GLN A 1060 -52.66 1.14 26.60
N THR A 1061 -52.77 1.40 25.30
CA THR A 1061 -52.70 2.74 24.70
C THR A 1061 -54.08 3.07 24.11
N GLY A 1062 -54.86 3.90 24.79
CA GLY A 1062 -56.27 4.13 24.43
C GLY A 1062 -57.10 2.84 24.54
N HIS A 1063 -57.72 2.41 23.44
CA HIS A 1063 -58.51 1.17 23.36
C HIS A 1063 -57.70 -0.07 22.98
N ALA A 1064 -56.44 0.08 22.55
CA ALA A 1064 -55.60 -1.03 22.09
C ALA A 1064 -54.72 -1.59 23.22
N ARG A 1065 -54.75 -2.90 23.43
CA ARG A 1065 -53.84 -3.64 24.33
C ARG A 1065 -52.77 -4.36 23.53
N GLN A 1066 -51.52 -4.25 23.97
CA GLN A 1066 -50.40 -4.95 23.36
C GLN A 1066 -49.38 -5.41 24.39
N TRP A 1067 -48.61 -6.42 24.00
CA TRP A 1067 -47.44 -6.84 24.75
C TRP A 1067 -46.24 -5.95 24.42
N GLY A 1068 -45.48 -5.63 25.46
CA GLY A 1068 -44.18 -5.01 25.36
C GLY A 1068 -43.17 -5.67 26.29
N LEU A 1069 -41.90 -5.34 26.09
CA LEU A 1069 -40.79 -5.75 26.96
C LEU A 1069 -40.18 -4.50 27.60
N VAL A 1070 -40.28 -4.38 28.93
CA VAL A 1070 -39.50 -3.39 29.66
C VAL A 1070 -38.04 -3.77 29.52
N CYS A 1071 -37.29 -3.00 28.74
CA CYS A 1071 -35.88 -3.23 28.43
C CYS A 1071 -34.93 -2.51 29.40
N ASP A 1072 -35.40 -1.46 30.06
CA ASP A 1072 -34.65 -0.73 31.08
C ASP A 1072 -35.56 0.11 32.02
N ARG A 1073 -35.14 0.30 33.28
CA ARG A 1073 -35.85 1.09 34.33
C ARG A 1073 -34.93 2.11 35.00
N SER A 1074 -35.45 3.27 35.38
CA SER A 1074 -34.82 4.30 36.25
C SER A 1074 -35.82 4.82 37.28
N SER A 1075 -35.34 5.55 38.29
CA SER A 1075 -36.17 6.31 39.24
C SER A 1075 -37.06 7.40 38.62
N HIS A 1076 -36.92 7.71 37.32
CA HIS A 1076 -37.74 8.69 36.60
C HIS A 1076 -38.42 8.12 35.34
N GLY A 1077 -38.30 6.82 35.07
CA GLY A 1077 -39.13 6.18 34.07
C GLY A 1077 -38.57 4.87 33.54
N MET A 1078 -39.31 4.26 32.62
CA MET A 1078 -38.99 2.97 32.00
C MET A 1078 -38.79 3.11 30.49
N GLY A 1079 -38.08 2.15 29.90
CA GLY A 1079 -37.91 2.00 28.47
C GLY A 1079 -38.57 0.71 28.05
N VAL A 1080 -39.51 0.76 27.11
CA VAL A 1080 -40.29 -0.39 26.69
C VAL A 1080 -40.13 -0.61 25.19
N LEU A 1081 -39.91 -1.86 24.79
CA LEU A 1081 -39.99 -2.30 23.41
C LEU A 1081 -41.42 -2.76 23.14
N LEU A 1082 -42.01 -2.23 22.07
CA LEU A 1082 -43.34 -2.56 21.59
C LEU A 1082 -43.22 -3.22 20.22
N PHE A 1083 -44.07 -4.20 19.94
CA PHE A 1083 -44.01 -4.98 18.70
C PHE A 1083 -45.03 -4.52 17.64
N ARG A 1084 -45.75 -3.44 17.94
CA ARG A 1084 -46.61 -2.70 17.00
C ARG A 1084 -46.49 -1.21 17.30
N ARG A 1085 -46.87 -0.35 16.33
CA ARG A 1085 -46.88 1.11 16.52
C ARG A 1085 -47.94 1.44 17.58
N PRO A 1086 -47.61 2.12 18.69
CA PRO A 1086 -48.60 2.58 19.66
C PRO A 1086 -49.44 3.72 19.06
N ALA A 1087 -50.69 3.84 19.50
CA ALA A 1087 -51.55 4.95 19.09
C ALA A 1087 -50.99 6.29 19.62
N GLU A 1088 -50.89 7.29 18.75
CA GLU A 1088 -50.52 8.67 19.11
C GLU A 1088 -51.73 9.34 19.77
N SER A 1089 -51.97 9.08 21.06
CA SER A 1089 -52.95 9.83 21.84
C SER A 1089 -52.34 10.41 23.11
N ALA A 1090 -52.79 11.59 23.51
CA ALA A 1090 -52.39 12.31 24.71
C ALA A 1090 -52.88 11.66 26.02
N VAL A 1091 -53.29 10.39 25.98
CA VAL A 1091 -53.89 9.65 27.10
C VAL A 1091 -52.80 8.89 27.87
N PRO A 1092 -52.84 8.85 29.22
CA PRO A 1092 -51.90 8.05 30.00
C PRO A 1092 -52.00 6.57 29.59
N TRP A 1093 -50.84 5.97 29.31
CA TRP A 1093 -50.68 4.54 29.06
C TRP A 1093 -50.89 3.78 30.37
N LEU A 1094 -51.67 2.71 30.34
CA LEU A 1094 -51.84 1.84 31.51
C LEU A 1094 -50.87 0.66 31.41
N MET A 1095 -50.14 0.41 32.49
CA MET A 1095 -49.13 -0.65 32.57
C MET A 1095 -49.51 -1.70 33.62
N GLY A 1096 -49.60 -2.97 33.19
CA GLY A 1096 -49.93 -4.10 34.08
C GLY A 1096 -51.41 -4.18 34.48
N GLU A 1097 -51.75 -5.15 35.33
CA GLU A 1097 -53.13 -5.37 35.79
C GLU A 1097 -53.59 -4.33 36.83
N GLN A 1098 -52.65 -3.67 37.53
CA GLN A 1098 -52.92 -2.70 38.60
C GLN A 1098 -53.11 -1.23 38.14
N LYS A 1099 -53.43 -0.95 36.87
CA LYS A 1099 -53.79 0.40 36.36
C LYS A 1099 -52.80 1.55 36.67
N GLY A 1100 -51.50 1.27 36.84
CA GLY A 1100 -50.50 2.34 37.00
C GLY A 1100 -50.48 3.25 35.77
N ARG A 1101 -50.73 4.55 35.95
CA ARG A 1101 -50.80 5.52 34.85
C ARG A 1101 -49.40 5.97 34.47
N CYS A 1102 -49.04 5.82 33.20
CA CYS A 1102 -47.73 6.20 32.66
C CYS A 1102 -47.88 7.17 31.50
N GLU A 1103 -47.11 8.24 31.48
CA GLU A 1103 -47.04 9.18 30.37
C GLU A 1103 -45.94 8.75 29.38
N PRO A 1104 -46.23 8.66 28.07
CA PRO A 1104 -45.21 8.45 27.05
C PRO A 1104 -44.38 9.72 26.84
N LEU A 1105 -43.07 9.64 27.05
CA LEU A 1105 -42.11 10.73 26.80
C LEU A 1105 -41.66 10.78 25.34
N TYR A 1106 -41.48 9.61 24.72
CA TYR A 1106 -41.16 9.49 23.30
C TYR A 1106 -41.50 8.10 22.80
N VAL A 1107 -41.75 7.98 21.50
CA VAL A 1107 -41.86 6.71 20.78
C VAL A 1107 -40.99 6.79 19.53
N ARG A 1108 -40.07 5.84 19.34
CA ARG A 1108 -39.19 5.78 18.16
C ARG A 1108 -39.15 4.40 17.57
N ARG A 1109 -39.31 4.29 16.25
CA ARG A 1109 -39.11 3.04 15.51
C ARG A 1109 -37.63 2.63 15.60
N ARG A 1110 -37.36 1.39 16.03
CA ARG A 1110 -35.99 0.83 16.12
C ARG A 1110 -35.69 -0.08 14.95
N TRP A 1111 -36.69 -0.87 14.55
CA TRP A 1111 -36.61 -1.78 13.41
C TRP A 1111 -38.03 -2.08 12.90
N LEU A 1112 -38.18 -2.64 11.71
CA LEU A 1112 -39.45 -2.83 10.97
C LEU A 1112 -40.74 -2.76 11.83
N TRP A 1113 -40.95 -3.71 12.74
CA TRP A 1113 -42.13 -3.79 13.63
C TRP A 1113 -41.81 -3.52 15.11
N ILE A 1114 -40.56 -3.20 15.45
CA ILE A 1114 -40.12 -2.93 16.83
C ILE A 1114 -40.02 -1.44 17.08
N TRP A 1115 -40.80 -0.97 18.05
CA TRP A 1115 -40.83 0.40 18.52
C TRP A 1115 -40.23 0.48 19.92
N ARG A 1116 -39.55 1.57 20.25
CA ARG A 1116 -39.07 1.85 21.61
C ARG A 1116 -39.77 3.08 22.16
N ALA A 1117 -40.48 2.89 23.26
CA ALA A 1117 -41.11 3.97 24.02
C ALA A 1117 -40.32 4.27 25.30
N GLY A 1118 -40.16 5.55 25.63
CA GLY A 1118 -39.79 5.98 26.98
C GLY A 1118 -41.05 6.40 27.71
N ILE A 1119 -41.30 5.86 28.90
CA ILE A 1119 -42.50 6.17 29.68
C ILE A 1119 -42.11 6.62 31.10
N ARG A 1120 -42.94 7.47 31.73
CA ARG A 1120 -42.77 7.97 33.10
C ARG A 1120 -44.08 7.75 33.89
N PRO A 1121 -44.06 7.29 35.15
CA PRO A 1121 -45.27 7.22 35.98
C PRO A 1121 -45.88 8.61 36.21
N ALA A 1122 -47.20 8.71 36.23
CA ALA A 1122 -47.92 9.96 36.43
C ALA A 1122 -47.85 10.47 37.88
N ASP A 1123 -47.68 9.58 38.86
CA ASP A 1123 -47.63 9.90 40.30
C ASP A 1123 -46.40 9.24 40.98
N PRO A 1124 -45.68 9.89 41.92
CA PRO A 1124 -44.53 9.29 42.59
C PRO A 1124 -44.87 8.05 43.45
N LEU A 1125 -46.11 7.92 43.93
CA LEU A 1125 -46.58 6.77 44.72
C LEU A 1125 -46.72 5.48 43.88
N ASP A 1126 -46.99 5.60 42.57
CA ASP A 1126 -47.07 4.48 41.61
C ASP A 1126 -45.71 3.79 41.38
N TYR A 1127 -44.60 4.40 41.82
CA TYR A 1127 -43.26 3.78 41.71
C TYR A 1127 -43.10 2.52 42.56
N SER A 1128 -43.78 2.41 43.70
CA SER A 1128 -43.67 1.24 44.58
C SER A 1128 -44.34 0.01 43.96
N ILE A 1129 -45.42 0.21 43.19
CA ILE A 1129 -46.16 -0.83 42.47
C ILE A 1129 -45.35 -1.34 41.26
N ALA A 1130 -44.58 -0.46 40.59
CA ALA A 1130 -43.73 -0.83 39.46
C ALA A 1130 -42.38 -1.48 39.85
N GLN A 1131 -42.04 -1.53 41.15
CA GLN A 1131 -40.80 -2.15 41.64
C GLN A 1131 -40.93 -3.63 42.00
N LYS A 1132 -42.13 -4.10 42.35
CA LYS A 1132 -42.45 -5.55 42.42
C LYS A 1132 -42.63 -6.10 41.02
#